data_AF-A0A8C2Z8P9-F1
#
_entry.id   AF-A0A8C2Z8P9-F1
#
_cell.length_a   1.000
_cell.length_b   1.000
_cell.length_c   1.000
_cell.angle_alpha   90.00
_cell.angle_beta   90.00
_cell.angle_gamma   90.00
#
_symmetry.space_group_name_H-M   'P 1'
#
loop_
_entity.id
_entity.type
_entity.pdbx_description
1 polymer ?
#
loop_
_entity_poly.entity_id
_entity_poly.type
_entity_poly.pdbx_seq_one_letter_code
_entity_poly.pdbx_strand_id
1 'polypeptide(L)'
;MALSFEGRVVLVTGSGGGLGREYALAFAERGASVVVNDLGADIKGGGKSSAAADKVVEEIRAKGGKAVANYDSVEDGEKVIQSALDAFGRIGENCLCVATYRILRDRSFARTSDLDWDLIHRVHLRGAFFVTRAAWSHMKKQKFGRIIMTASAAGIYGNFGQANYSAAKLGMLGLSNTLAIEGRNYNIHCNTLAPVAGSRLTETVMTPELVASLKPEYVAPMVLWLCHEQCQENGALFEAGAGWIGKLRWERSQGCVVRQKNQPMTPEAVRDQWDKICDFTDATKPTSVQESLQSIVSVLAPLESGGEVGATPTTAASASAEAVGQKLPPSTFVFSPTQCILYALGVGMSTKDPDHLRFLYERHEDFGCLPTFGVIPAQAAMMDGGLSAIPGLNIDFTRVLHGEQYLELYKPLPTSGTLTSQATVAAVLDKGSGAVILLDVNTYSGDQLICFNQFSVFVVGAGGFGGSRTSDKAKVRAALPPPKRAPDVVMIDSTTRDQAALYRLSGDWNPLHIDPSFAAMGGFQAPILHGLCSFGFAARHVLKQFADNDPSRFKAIKVRFVKPVMPGQLLQTEMWKEGNRIHLQCKVKETDAVVLAGAYVDLHGASEASPENLPQHGALQSELVFAEIGRRINDSGSELVKKVNAVFAWEITKDGKSAAEWTVDLKNGSGSLRRGAPSGKADVTLTVSDEDFVEVVQGRLNPQKAFFSGKLKVRGNIMLSQKLEVILKDNAKL
;
A
#
# COMPACT_ATOMS: atom_id res chain seq x y z
N MET A 1 0.01 22.41 -10.79
CA MET A 1 -0.85 22.88 -11.91
C MET A 1 -2.29 22.98 -11.41
N ALA A 2 -3.08 23.93 -11.90
CA ALA A 2 -4.50 24.05 -11.54
C ALA A 2 -5.33 22.92 -12.19
N LEU A 3 -6.39 22.45 -11.52
CA LEU A 3 -7.32 21.46 -12.07
C LEU A 3 -8.13 22.09 -13.22
N SER A 4 -8.04 21.48 -14.41
CA SER A 4 -8.68 21.94 -15.66
C SER A 4 -9.68 20.90 -16.18
N PHE A 5 -10.75 21.37 -16.80
CA PHE A 5 -11.78 20.57 -17.47
C PHE A 5 -11.87 20.94 -18.96
N GLU A 6 -10.79 21.44 -19.54
CA GLU A 6 -10.74 21.74 -20.97
C GLU A 6 -10.98 20.47 -21.82
N GLY A 7 -11.80 20.62 -22.87
CA GLY A 7 -12.17 19.53 -23.77
C GLY A 7 -13.26 18.60 -23.21
N ARG A 8 -13.73 18.84 -21.99
CA ARG A 8 -14.66 17.98 -21.28
C ARG A 8 -16.11 18.45 -21.38
N VAL A 9 -17.04 17.51 -21.41
CA VAL A 9 -18.49 17.78 -21.49
C VAL A 9 -19.16 17.36 -20.19
N VAL A 10 -19.65 18.34 -19.43
CA VAL A 10 -20.27 18.12 -18.12
C VAL A 10 -21.76 18.36 -18.20
N LEU A 11 -22.56 17.36 -17.84
CA LEU A 11 -24.01 17.52 -17.63
C LEU A 11 -24.28 17.70 -16.13
N VAL A 12 -25.05 18.74 -15.79
CA VAL A 12 -25.53 18.99 -14.43
C VAL A 12 -27.06 19.09 -14.46
N THR A 13 -27.74 18.14 -13.82
CA THR A 13 -29.22 18.14 -13.70
C THR A 13 -29.68 19.10 -12.61
N GLY A 14 -30.88 19.66 -12.72
CA GLY A 14 -31.40 20.66 -11.75
C GLY A 14 -30.45 21.84 -11.51
N SER A 15 -29.84 22.36 -12.59
CA SER A 15 -28.79 23.38 -12.53
C SER A 15 -29.28 24.80 -12.78
N GLY A 16 -30.59 25.05 -12.76
CA GLY A 16 -31.17 26.39 -12.85
C GLY A 16 -31.04 27.23 -11.58
N GLY A 17 -30.59 26.66 -10.46
CA GLY A 17 -30.38 27.38 -9.20
C GLY A 17 -29.60 26.59 -8.14
N GLY A 18 -29.32 27.23 -7.00
CA GLY A 18 -28.67 26.62 -5.84
C GLY A 18 -27.33 25.93 -6.15
N LEU A 19 -27.13 24.74 -5.59
CA LEU A 19 -25.91 23.93 -5.79
C LEU A 19 -25.67 23.57 -7.26
N GLY A 20 -26.71 23.17 -8.00
CA GLY A 20 -26.56 22.77 -9.40
C GLY A 20 -26.07 23.91 -10.29
N ARG A 21 -26.59 25.13 -10.08
CA ARG A 21 -26.08 26.34 -10.75
C ARG A 21 -24.60 26.56 -10.44
N GLU A 22 -24.21 26.44 -9.18
CA GLU A 22 -22.83 26.69 -8.78
C GLU A 22 -21.86 25.66 -9.35
N TYR A 23 -22.25 24.38 -9.42
CA TYR A 23 -21.46 23.36 -10.11
C TYR A 23 -21.29 23.70 -11.59
N ALA A 24 -22.38 24.08 -12.28
CA ALA A 24 -22.34 24.43 -13.69
C ALA A 24 -21.39 25.62 -13.97
N LEU A 25 -21.44 26.67 -13.15
CA LEU A 25 -20.53 27.81 -13.24
C LEU A 25 -19.08 27.41 -12.97
N ALA A 26 -18.81 26.65 -11.91
CA ALA A 26 -17.46 26.24 -11.52
C ALA A 26 -16.80 25.31 -12.53
N PHE A 27 -17.56 24.40 -13.17
CA PHE A 27 -17.05 23.58 -14.27
C PHE A 27 -16.75 24.41 -15.51
N ALA A 28 -17.64 25.33 -15.88
CA ALA A 28 -17.45 26.18 -17.06
C ALA A 28 -16.26 27.13 -16.90
N GLU A 29 -16.05 27.72 -15.72
CA GLU A 29 -14.89 28.57 -15.40
C GLU A 29 -13.55 27.83 -15.60
N ARG A 30 -13.56 26.50 -15.49
CA ARG A 30 -12.38 25.64 -15.68
C ARG A 30 -12.32 24.98 -17.06
N GLY A 31 -13.07 25.50 -18.04
CA GLY A 31 -12.97 25.11 -19.45
C GLY A 31 -13.90 23.98 -19.89
N ALA A 32 -14.81 23.52 -19.04
CA ALA A 32 -15.80 22.51 -19.45
C ALA A 32 -16.88 23.10 -20.39
N SER A 33 -17.34 22.30 -21.33
CA SER A 33 -18.60 22.50 -22.05
C SER A 33 -19.75 21.95 -21.20
N VAL A 34 -20.67 22.81 -20.75
CA VAL A 34 -21.68 22.45 -19.75
C VAL A 34 -23.08 22.31 -20.35
N VAL A 35 -23.77 21.21 -20.05
CA VAL A 35 -25.21 21.07 -20.29
C VAL A 35 -25.95 21.41 -19.01
N VAL A 36 -26.70 22.51 -19.05
CA VAL A 36 -27.50 23.02 -17.95
C VAL A 36 -28.91 22.45 -18.09
N ASN A 37 -29.21 21.36 -17.39
CA ASN A 37 -30.55 20.77 -17.36
C ASN A 37 -31.38 21.34 -16.20
N ASP A 38 -32.54 21.91 -16.49
CA ASP A 38 -33.55 22.28 -15.49
C ASP A 38 -34.96 22.30 -16.10
N LEU A 39 -35.93 21.63 -15.47
CA LEU A 39 -37.34 21.66 -15.88
C LEU A 39 -38.00 23.01 -15.56
N GLY A 40 -37.43 23.79 -14.64
CA GLY A 40 -38.01 25.04 -14.13
C GLY A 40 -39.24 24.82 -13.24
N ALA A 41 -39.34 23.64 -12.62
CA ALA A 41 -40.39 23.33 -11.65
C ALA A 41 -40.11 23.99 -10.29
N ASP A 42 -41.16 24.26 -9.52
CA ASP A 42 -41.07 24.75 -8.15
C ASP A 42 -40.54 23.68 -7.17
N ILE A 43 -40.29 24.08 -5.91
CA ILE A 43 -39.76 23.19 -4.86
C ILE A 43 -40.70 22.02 -4.48
N LYS A 44 -41.97 22.06 -4.90
CA LYS A 44 -42.98 21.01 -4.67
C LYS A 44 -43.22 20.15 -5.92
N GLY A 45 -42.51 20.41 -7.02
CA GLY A 45 -42.59 19.68 -8.29
C GLY A 45 -43.74 20.12 -9.21
N GLY A 46 -44.23 21.36 -9.06
CA GLY A 46 -45.22 21.97 -9.96
C GLY A 46 -44.60 22.92 -10.98
N GLY A 47 -45.21 23.02 -12.17
CA GLY A 47 -44.81 23.97 -13.22
C GLY A 47 -43.65 23.51 -14.12
N LYS A 48 -43.42 24.24 -15.22
CA LYS A 48 -42.32 24.07 -16.16
C LYS A 48 -41.91 25.44 -16.70
N SER A 49 -40.62 25.76 -16.75
CA SER A 49 -40.10 27.03 -17.28
C SER A 49 -38.71 26.86 -17.87
N SER A 50 -38.47 27.40 -19.07
CA SER A 50 -37.13 27.39 -19.68
C SER A 50 -36.18 28.39 -19.02
N ALA A 51 -36.73 29.46 -18.44
CA ALA A 51 -35.98 30.62 -17.97
C ALA A 51 -34.91 30.30 -16.91
N ALA A 52 -35.13 29.25 -16.10
CA ALA A 52 -34.17 28.84 -15.07
C ALA A 52 -32.85 28.33 -15.69
N ALA A 53 -32.93 27.44 -16.68
CA ALA A 53 -31.75 26.94 -17.39
C ALA A 53 -31.14 28.03 -18.28
N ASP A 54 -31.97 28.80 -19.00
CA ASP A 54 -31.53 29.85 -19.93
C ASP A 54 -30.66 30.89 -19.22
N LYS A 55 -31.10 31.35 -18.04
CA LYS A 55 -30.36 32.34 -17.25
C LYS A 55 -28.95 31.85 -16.88
N VAL A 56 -28.81 30.59 -16.48
CA VAL A 56 -27.50 30.04 -16.09
C VAL A 56 -26.60 29.85 -17.31
N VAL A 57 -27.16 29.47 -18.46
CA VAL A 57 -26.41 29.42 -19.72
C VAL A 57 -25.91 30.81 -20.13
N GLU A 58 -26.75 31.84 -20.02
CA GLU A 58 -26.36 33.23 -20.28
C GLU A 58 -25.24 33.69 -19.33
N GLU A 59 -25.34 33.38 -18.04
CA GLU A 59 -24.31 33.69 -17.05
C GLU A 59 -22.97 32.99 -17.38
N ILE A 60 -23.00 31.72 -17.79
CA ILE A 60 -21.80 30.98 -18.21
C ILE A 60 -21.18 31.63 -19.45
N ARG A 61 -22.00 31.96 -20.46
CA ARG A 61 -21.53 32.58 -21.72
C ARG A 61 -20.96 33.97 -21.48
N ALA A 62 -21.58 34.76 -20.60
CA ALA A 62 -21.08 36.07 -20.22
C ALA A 62 -19.69 36.02 -19.55
N LYS A 63 -19.36 34.90 -18.89
CA LYS A 63 -18.03 34.63 -18.31
C LYS A 63 -17.06 33.96 -19.30
N GLY A 64 -17.42 33.82 -20.57
CA GLY A 64 -16.59 33.22 -21.62
C GLY A 64 -16.60 31.68 -21.66
N GLY A 65 -17.47 31.03 -20.90
CA GLY A 65 -17.64 29.57 -20.90
C GLY A 65 -18.57 29.07 -22.02
N LYS A 66 -18.61 27.74 -22.19
CA LYS A 66 -19.45 27.06 -23.19
C LYS A 66 -20.61 26.35 -22.48
N ALA A 67 -21.85 26.69 -22.83
CA ALA A 67 -23.01 25.99 -22.29
C ALA A 67 -24.22 25.93 -23.25
N VAL A 68 -25.04 24.90 -23.05
CA VAL A 68 -26.34 24.68 -23.70
C VAL A 68 -27.39 24.31 -22.64
N ALA A 69 -28.63 24.74 -22.84
CA ALA A 69 -29.75 24.42 -21.94
C ALA A 69 -30.43 23.11 -22.36
N ASN A 70 -30.96 22.38 -21.38
CA ASN A 70 -31.92 21.29 -21.59
C ASN A 70 -33.11 21.48 -20.64
N TYR A 71 -34.33 21.27 -21.13
CA TYR A 71 -35.58 21.55 -20.42
C TYR A 71 -36.41 20.29 -20.11
N ASP A 72 -35.82 19.12 -20.30
CA ASP A 72 -36.50 17.84 -20.09
C ASP A 72 -36.47 17.43 -18.62
N SER A 73 -37.47 16.64 -18.22
CA SER A 73 -37.44 15.99 -16.91
C SER A 73 -36.32 14.95 -16.90
N VAL A 74 -35.69 14.76 -15.74
CA VAL A 74 -34.75 13.65 -15.51
C VAL A 74 -35.41 12.27 -15.68
N GLU A 75 -36.75 12.22 -15.67
CA GLU A 75 -37.51 11.02 -16.04
C GLU A 75 -37.31 10.63 -17.51
N ASP A 76 -37.03 11.60 -18.38
CA ASP A 76 -36.68 11.42 -19.80
C ASP A 76 -35.14 11.44 -19.98
N GLY A 77 -34.41 10.65 -19.19
CA GLY A 77 -32.95 10.68 -19.15
C GLY A 77 -32.25 10.56 -20.52
N GLU A 78 -32.86 9.86 -21.47
CA GLU A 78 -32.34 9.76 -22.85
C GLU A 78 -32.30 11.13 -23.56
N LYS A 79 -33.33 11.97 -23.41
CA LYS A 79 -33.36 13.31 -24.04
C LYS A 79 -32.35 14.26 -23.41
N VAL A 80 -32.18 14.15 -22.09
CA VAL A 80 -31.18 14.92 -21.34
C VAL A 80 -29.78 14.61 -21.86
N ILE A 81 -29.50 13.31 -22.06
CA ILE A 81 -28.23 12.83 -22.63
C ILE A 81 -28.09 13.21 -24.10
N GLN A 82 -29.15 13.10 -24.90
CA GLN A 82 -29.14 13.46 -26.31
C GLN A 82 -28.75 14.94 -26.53
N SER A 83 -29.21 15.85 -25.66
CA SER A 83 -28.84 17.27 -25.76
C SER A 83 -27.33 17.53 -25.64
N ALA A 84 -26.63 16.71 -24.85
CA ALA A 84 -25.17 16.78 -24.75
C ALA A 84 -24.48 16.23 -26.01
N LEU A 85 -25.03 15.15 -26.59
CA LEU A 85 -24.55 14.58 -27.85
C LEU A 85 -24.74 15.54 -29.01
N ASP A 86 -25.90 16.18 -29.11
CA ASP A 86 -26.23 17.09 -30.20
C ASP A 86 -25.38 18.37 -30.15
N ALA A 87 -25.17 18.92 -28.95
CA ALA A 87 -24.43 20.16 -28.79
C ALA A 87 -22.91 19.98 -28.86
N PHE A 88 -22.38 18.86 -28.37
CA PHE A 88 -20.94 18.69 -28.17
C PHE A 88 -20.36 17.39 -28.78
N GLY A 89 -21.17 16.58 -29.47
CA GLY A 89 -20.76 15.37 -30.21
C GLY A 89 -20.44 14.16 -29.33
N ARG A 90 -20.44 14.31 -28.01
CA ARG A 90 -20.05 13.28 -27.04
C ARG A 90 -20.57 13.59 -25.65
N ILE A 91 -20.80 12.53 -24.88
CA ILE A 91 -20.88 12.55 -23.42
C ILE A 91 -19.79 11.65 -22.92
N GLY A 92 -19.02 12.10 -21.94
CA GLY A 92 -18.16 11.20 -21.18
C GLY A 92 -16.68 11.38 -21.40
N GLU A 93 -16.24 12.28 -22.29
CA GLU A 93 -14.84 12.66 -22.21
C GLU A 93 -14.54 13.43 -20.92
N ASN A 94 -15.44 13.96 -20.06
CA ASN A 94 -15.30 13.87 -18.59
C ASN A 94 -16.59 14.30 -17.87
N CYS A 95 -16.99 13.55 -16.84
CA CYS A 95 -17.92 13.91 -15.75
C CYS A 95 -19.41 14.12 -16.08
N LEU A 96 -20.24 13.25 -15.52
CA LEU A 96 -21.68 13.39 -15.33
C LEU A 96 -21.95 13.74 -13.86
N CYS A 97 -22.33 14.99 -13.57
CA CYS A 97 -22.85 15.33 -12.24
C CYS A 97 -24.36 15.05 -12.22
N VAL A 98 -24.76 13.86 -11.76
CA VAL A 98 -26.18 13.52 -11.51
C VAL A 98 -26.61 14.12 -10.17
N ALA A 99 -26.68 15.44 -10.15
CA ALA A 99 -26.96 16.23 -8.97
C ALA A 99 -27.50 17.58 -9.46
N THR A 100 -28.79 17.90 -9.36
CA THR A 100 -29.46 18.30 -8.11
C THR A 100 -30.94 18.67 -8.38
N TYR A 101 -31.82 17.75 -8.80
CA TYR A 101 -33.26 18.05 -8.72
C TYR A 101 -33.70 17.96 -7.26
N ARG A 102 -34.15 19.07 -6.67
CA ARG A 102 -34.55 19.11 -5.26
C ARG A 102 -35.99 19.58 -5.11
N ILE A 103 -36.90 18.67 -5.39
CA ILE A 103 -38.26 18.77 -4.87
C ILE A 103 -38.34 18.15 -3.48
N LEU A 104 -39.15 18.74 -2.61
CA LEU A 104 -39.50 18.25 -1.28
C LEU A 104 -41.02 18.10 -1.14
N ARG A 105 -41.42 17.03 -0.46
CA ARG A 105 -42.82 16.73 -0.11
C ARG A 105 -42.86 16.23 1.33
N ASP A 106 -42.49 17.13 2.24
CA ASP A 106 -42.32 16.81 3.66
C ASP A 106 -43.70 16.61 4.31
N ARG A 107 -43.90 15.42 4.86
CA ARG A 107 -45.11 14.95 5.53
C ARG A 107 -44.72 13.97 6.63
N SER A 108 -45.36 14.07 7.79
CA SER A 108 -45.31 12.98 8.78
C SER A 108 -45.70 11.66 8.10
N PHE A 109 -45.07 10.55 8.48
CA PHE A 109 -45.21 9.26 7.78
C PHE A 109 -46.66 8.88 7.44
N ALA A 110 -47.58 8.95 8.40
CA ALA A 110 -49.00 8.62 8.20
C ALA A 110 -49.78 9.57 7.26
N ARG A 111 -49.21 10.72 6.91
CA ARG A 111 -49.79 11.76 6.03
C ARG A 111 -49.08 11.85 4.69
N THR A 112 -48.09 11.00 4.44
CA THR A 112 -47.44 10.92 3.12
C THR A 112 -48.43 10.27 2.16
N SER A 113 -48.91 11.02 1.18
CA SER A 113 -49.76 10.46 0.12
C SER A 113 -48.93 9.65 -0.89
N ASP A 114 -49.57 8.75 -1.62
CA ASP A 114 -48.91 7.99 -2.71
C ASP A 114 -48.25 8.93 -3.72
N LEU A 115 -48.90 10.05 -4.05
CA LEU A 115 -48.33 11.06 -4.94
C LEU A 115 -47.06 11.71 -4.35
N ASP A 116 -47.05 12.02 -3.05
CA ASP A 116 -45.88 12.57 -2.37
C ASP A 116 -44.72 11.56 -2.33
N TRP A 117 -45.02 10.28 -2.23
CA TRP A 117 -44.04 9.20 -2.27
C TRP A 117 -43.46 9.02 -3.68
N ASP A 118 -44.35 8.81 -4.66
CA ASP A 118 -44.00 8.49 -6.04
C ASP A 118 -43.26 9.62 -6.71
N LEU A 119 -43.68 10.87 -6.49
CA LEU A 119 -43.01 12.02 -7.10
C LEU A 119 -41.57 12.14 -6.60
N ILE A 120 -41.33 11.96 -5.30
CA ILE A 120 -39.97 11.99 -4.73
C ILE A 120 -39.11 10.87 -5.30
N HIS A 121 -39.61 9.64 -5.38
CA HIS A 121 -38.84 8.52 -5.93
C HIS A 121 -38.59 8.64 -7.43
N ARG A 122 -39.58 9.11 -8.20
CA ARG A 122 -39.45 9.31 -9.65
C ARG A 122 -38.38 10.34 -9.99
N VAL A 123 -38.36 11.46 -9.28
CA VAL A 123 -37.42 12.55 -9.58
C VAL A 123 -36.03 12.26 -9.03
N HIS A 124 -35.90 11.83 -7.77
CA HIS A 124 -34.58 11.63 -7.14
C HIS A 124 -33.91 10.33 -7.60
N LEU A 125 -34.51 9.18 -7.27
CA LEU A 125 -33.87 7.88 -7.46
C LEU A 125 -34.01 7.38 -8.91
N ARG A 126 -35.23 7.35 -9.45
CA ARG A 126 -35.50 6.85 -10.80
C ARG A 126 -34.92 7.78 -11.87
N GLY A 127 -35.01 9.09 -11.68
CA GLY A 127 -34.40 10.09 -12.55
C GLY A 127 -32.87 9.93 -12.60
N ALA A 128 -32.22 9.77 -11.44
CA ALA A 128 -30.79 9.52 -11.39
C ALA A 128 -30.40 8.22 -12.12
N PHE A 129 -31.18 7.15 -11.93
CA PHE A 129 -31.00 5.91 -12.67
C PHE A 129 -31.13 6.11 -14.19
N PHE A 130 -32.16 6.80 -14.67
CA PHE A 130 -32.39 6.98 -16.11
C PHE A 130 -31.31 7.81 -16.79
N VAL A 131 -30.93 8.94 -16.19
CA VAL A 131 -29.85 9.78 -16.74
C VAL A 131 -28.52 9.01 -16.75
N THR A 132 -28.20 8.31 -15.66
CA THR A 132 -26.96 7.53 -15.57
C THR A 132 -26.95 6.37 -16.57
N ARG A 133 -28.07 5.65 -16.70
CA ARG A 133 -28.22 4.53 -17.64
C ARG A 133 -28.03 4.99 -19.09
N ALA A 134 -28.64 6.11 -19.47
CA ALA A 134 -28.50 6.68 -20.80
C ALA A 134 -27.03 7.07 -21.09
N ALA A 135 -26.31 7.62 -20.11
CA ALA A 135 -24.88 7.95 -20.27
C ALA A 135 -23.94 6.74 -20.28
N TRP A 136 -24.31 5.64 -19.63
CA TRP A 136 -23.42 4.52 -19.28
C TRP A 136 -22.70 3.90 -20.47
N SER A 137 -23.44 3.64 -21.55
CA SER A 137 -22.87 2.99 -22.75
C SER A 137 -21.81 3.86 -23.43
N HIS A 138 -21.98 5.19 -23.40
CA HIS A 138 -21.03 6.15 -23.95
C HIS A 138 -19.74 6.19 -23.12
N MET A 139 -19.87 6.28 -21.79
CA MET A 139 -18.72 6.25 -20.87
C MET A 139 -17.91 4.95 -20.99
N LYS A 140 -18.59 3.80 -21.10
CA LYS A 140 -17.91 2.51 -21.29
C LYS A 140 -17.09 2.45 -22.57
N LYS A 141 -17.64 2.96 -23.69
CA LYS A 141 -16.94 3.02 -24.98
C LYS A 141 -15.71 3.92 -24.90
N GLN A 142 -15.78 5.00 -24.14
CA GLN A 142 -14.71 5.99 -24.00
C GLN A 142 -13.67 5.62 -22.93
N LYS A 143 -13.96 4.62 -22.07
CA LYS A 143 -13.12 4.24 -20.93
C LYS A 143 -12.84 5.41 -19.98
N PHE A 144 -13.84 6.27 -19.81
CA PHE A 144 -13.81 7.36 -18.84
C PHE A 144 -15.23 7.69 -18.40
N GLY A 145 -15.42 7.89 -17.10
CA GLY A 145 -16.64 8.44 -16.53
C GLY A 145 -16.45 8.89 -15.10
N ARG A 146 -17.13 9.96 -14.70
CA ARG A 146 -17.23 10.38 -13.30
C ARG A 146 -18.69 10.66 -13.02
N ILE A 147 -19.23 10.09 -11.96
CA ILE A 147 -20.65 10.15 -11.63
C ILE A 147 -20.76 10.62 -10.19
N ILE A 148 -21.56 11.65 -9.95
CA ILE A 148 -21.89 12.13 -8.60
C ILE A 148 -23.36 11.86 -8.34
N MET A 149 -23.64 11.11 -7.27
CA MET A 149 -24.97 10.95 -6.71
C MET A 149 -25.17 11.91 -5.54
N THR A 150 -26.33 12.57 -5.46
CA THR A 150 -26.65 13.47 -4.33
C THR A 150 -27.54 12.79 -3.31
N ALA A 151 -26.93 12.30 -2.23
CA ALA A 151 -27.61 11.88 -1.01
C ALA A 151 -27.94 13.10 -0.12
N SER A 152 -28.22 12.87 1.16
CA SER A 152 -28.32 13.93 2.17
C SER A 152 -28.13 13.33 3.57
N ALA A 153 -27.83 14.18 4.55
CA ALA A 153 -27.83 13.81 5.96
C ALA A 153 -29.20 13.23 6.40
N ALA A 154 -30.31 13.73 5.86
CA ALA A 154 -31.64 13.17 6.14
C ALA A 154 -31.81 11.74 5.59
N GLY A 155 -31.10 11.38 4.52
CA GLY A 155 -31.02 9.99 4.04
C GLY A 155 -30.15 9.11 4.94
N ILE A 156 -29.00 9.62 5.38
CA ILE A 156 -28.02 8.87 6.17
C ILE A 156 -28.51 8.62 7.60
N TYR A 157 -29.03 9.65 8.26
CA TYR A 157 -29.37 9.63 9.69
C TYR A 157 -30.88 9.58 9.96
N GLY A 158 -31.70 9.77 8.92
CA GLY A 158 -33.13 10.01 9.08
C GLY A 158 -33.44 11.47 9.44
N ASN A 159 -34.66 11.91 9.14
CA ASN A 159 -35.17 13.21 9.59
C ASN A 159 -36.71 13.16 9.71
N PHE A 160 -37.26 13.84 10.71
CA PHE A 160 -38.70 13.83 10.96
C PHE A 160 -39.47 14.39 9.76
N GLY A 161 -40.54 13.69 9.34
CA GLY A 161 -41.40 14.14 8.24
C GLY A 161 -40.82 13.98 6.84
N GLN A 162 -39.71 13.25 6.68
CA GLN A 162 -39.01 13.11 5.40
C GLN A 162 -38.79 11.65 4.97
N ALA A 163 -39.68 10.72 5.36
CA ALA A 163 -39.50 9.29 5.07
C ALA A 163 -39.39 8.96 3.57
N ASN A 164 -40.19 9.62 2.72
CA ASN A 164 -40.09 9.51 1.26
C ASN A 164 -38.73 10.02 0.73
N TYR A 165 -38.28 11.15 1.24
CA TYR A 165 -37.04 11.79 0.82
C TYR A 165 -35.80 11.03 1.31
N SER A 166 -35.77 10.60 2.57
CA SER A 166 -34.67 9.82 3.14
C SER A 166 -34.49 8.50 2.42
N ALA A 167 -35.59 7.78 2.13
CA ALA A 167 -35.58 6.54 1.37
C ALA A 167 -34.99 6.74 -0.03
N ALA A 168 -35.44 7.76 -0.77
CA ALA A 168 -34.89 8.05 -2.09
C ALA A 168 -33.40 8.44 -2.04
N LYS A 169 -32.99 9.25 -1.06
CA LYS A 169 -31.59 9.73 -0.92
C LYS A 169 -30.62 8.63 -0.53
N LEU A 170 -31.00 7.72 0.36
CA LEU A 170 -30.16 6.58 0.71
C LEU A 170 -30.20 5.51 -0.39
N GLY A 171 -31.31 5.38 -1.13
CA GLY A 171 -31.39 4.56 -2.33
C GLY A 171 -30.39 4.97 -3.42
N MET A 172 -30.10 6.27 -3.54
CA MET A 172 -29.06 6.75 -4.46
C MET A 172 -27.64 6.32 -4.05
N LEU A 173 -27.35 6.23 -2.74
CA LEU A 173 -26.09 5.65 -2.25
C LEU A 173 -26.01 4.16 -2.62
N GLY A 174 -27.10 3.41 -2.44
CA GLY A 174 -27.18 2.01 -2.87
C GLY A 174 -26.92 1.84 -4.36
N LEU A 175 -27.50 2.69 -5.21
CA LEU A 175 -27.23 2.71 -6.65
C LEU A 175 -25.77 3.05 -6.95
N SER A 176 -25.19 4.03 -6.26
CA SER A 176 -23.78 4.43 -6.41
C SER A 176 -22.82 3.28 -6.11
N ASN A 177 -23.07 2.53 -5.03
CA ASN A 177 -22.24 1.40 -4.62
C ASN A 177 -22.08 0.35 -5.74
N THR A 178 -23.18 -0.02 -6.39
CA THR A 178 -23.15 -1.00 -7.49
C THR A 178 -22.47 -0.42 -8.73
N LEU A 179 -22.80 0.82 -9.11
CA LEU A 179 -22.19 1.47 -10.28
C LEU A 179 -20.67 1.65 -10.14
N ALA A 180 -20.19 1.93 -8.92
CA ALA A 180 -18.76 2.01 -8.63
C ALA A 180 -18.02 0.69 -8.92
N ILE A 181 -18.67 -0.44 -8.67
CA ILE A 181 -18.14 -1.79 -8.93
C ILE A 181 -18.17 -2.08 -10.44
N GLU A 182 -19.33 -1.91 -11.09
CA GLU A 182 -19.50 -2.21 -12.52
C GLU A 182 -18.64 -1.30 -13.42
N GLY A 183 -18.41 -0.05 -13.00
CA GLY A 183 -17.68 0.96 -13.74
C GLY A 183 -16.16 0.89 -13.62
N ARG A 184 -15.65 0.21 -12.58
CA ARG A 184 -14.22 0.22 -12.21
C ARG A 184 -13.29 -0.17 -13.37
N ASN A 185 -13.61 -1.25 -14.08
CA ASN A 185 -12.80 -1.76 -15.19
C ASN A 185 -12.81 -0.86 -16.45
N TYR A 186 -13.68 0.16 -16.46
CA TYR A 186 -13.82 1.11 -17.56
C TYR A 186 -13.40 2.53 -17.15
N ASN A 187 -12.73 2.70 -15.99
CA ASN A 187 -12.40 4.02 -15.43
C ASN A 187 -13.63 4.93 -15.31
N ILE A 188 -14.76 4.32 -14.91
CA ILE A 188 -16.00 5.03 -14.56
C ILE A 188 -16.10 5.01 -13.04
N HIS A 189 -15.96 6.19 -12.42
CA HIS A 189 -16.08 6.33 -10.97
C HIS A 189 -17.46 6.86 -10.61
N CYS A 190 -18.06 6.32 -9.56
CA CYS A 190 -19.32 6.80 -9.01
C CYS A 190 -19.14 7.08 -7.53
N ASN A 191 -19.32 8.33 -7.12
CA ASN A 191 -19.22 8.77 -5.74
C ASN A 191 -20.53 9.43 -5.29
N THR A 192 -20.78 9.44 -3.99
CA THR A 192 -21.97 10.03 -3.39
C THR A 192 -21.60 11.21 -2.50
N LEU A 193 -22.35 12.29 -2.62
CA LEU A 193 -22.22 13.50 -1.81
C LEU A 193 -23.51 13.76 -1.03
N ALA A 194 -23.38 14.04 0.25
CA ALA A 194 -24.41 14.56 1.15
C ALA A 194 -24.10 16.02 1.49
N PRO A 195 -24.52 16.98 0.65
CA PRO A 195 -24.13 18.38 0.82
C PRO A 195 -25.03 19.14 1.80
N VAL A 196 -24.43 20.08 2.51
CA VAL A 196 -25.07 21.04 3.42
C VAL A 196 -24.84 22.45 2.87
N ALA A 197 -25.89 23.05 2.32
CA ALA A 197 -25.86 24.40 1.77
C ALA A 197 -27.20 25.11 1.93
N GLY A 198 -27.12 26.42 2.20
CA GLY A 198 -28.21 27.37 2.18
C GLY A 198 -28.85 27.43 0.79
N SER A 199 -30.14 27.20 0.74
CA SER A 199 -30.97 27.32 -0.46
C SER A 199 -32.42 27.59 -0.06
N ARG A 200 -33.27 27.87 -1.05
CA ARG A 200 -34.73 27.99 -0.88
C ARG A 200 -35.38 26.82 -0.12
N LEU A 201 -34.72 25.66 -0.08
CA LEU A 201 -35.20 24.45 0.58
C LEU A 201 -34.80 24.36 2.05
N THR A 202 -33.67 24.96 2.42
CA THR A 202 -33.18 24.94 3.81
C THR A 202 -33.68 26.14 4.60
N GLU A 203 -34.23 27.17 3.94
CA GLU A 203 -34.89 28.32 4.57
C GLU A 203 -36.04 27.91 5.51
N THR A 204 -36.67 26.76 5.28
CA THR A 204 -37.75 26.26 6.14
C THR A 204 -37.25 25.66 7.46
N VAL A 205 -35.95 25.37 7.57
CA VAL A 205 -35.35 24.62 8.69
C VAL A 205 -34.09 25.29 9.28
N MET A 206 -33.62 26.40 8.70
CA MET A 206 -32.42 27.13 9.14
C MET A 206 -32.73 28.61 9.36
N THR A 207 -31.98 29.26 10.24
CA THR A 207 -32.06 30.72 10.41
C THR A 207 -31.49 31.45 9.17
N PRO A 208 -31.95 32.67 8.87
CA PRO A 208 -31.45 33.45 7.73
C PRO A 208 -29.93 33.64 7.73
N GLU A 209 -29.34 33.85 8.92
CA GLU A 209 -27.89 33.99 9.10
C GLU A 209 -27.11 32.73 8.74
N LEU A 210 -27.65 31.56 9.10
CA LEU A 210 -27.06 30.26 8.77
C LEU A 210 -27.19 29.95 7.28
N VAL A 211 -28.34 30.25 6.66
CA VAL A 211 -28.55 30.13 5.21
C VAL A 211 -27.54 30.98 4.44
N ALA A 212 -27.33 32.24 4.86
CA ALA A 212 -26.37 33.14 4.24
C ALA A 212 -24.91 32.67 4.38
N SER A 213 -24.60 31.95 5.46
CA SER A 213 -23.26 31.44 5.76
C SER A 213 -22.94 30.12 5.05
N LEU A 214 -23.95 29.30 4.75
CA LEU A 214 -23.79 27.99 4.10
C LEU A 214 -23.82 28.10 2.58
N LYS A 215 -22.87 28.82 2.01
CA LYS A 215 -22.82 29.11 0.58
C LYS A 215 -22.62 27.83 -0.28
N PRO A 216 -23.39 27.61 -1.36
CA PRO A 216 -23.18 26.53 -2.33
C PRO A 216 -21.74 26.41 -2.86
N GLU A 217 -21.04 27.53 -2.96
CA GLU A 217 -19.65 27.71 -3.37
C GLU A 217 -18.68 26.90 -2.52
N TYR A 218 -19.05 26.57 -1.27
CA TYR A 218 -18.22 25.77 -0.38
C TYR A 218 -18.33 24.26 -0.64
N VAL A 219 -19.28 23.83 -1.47
CA VAL A 219 -19.49 22.43 -1.83
C VAL A 219 -18.96 22.14 -3.24
N ALA A 220 -19.06 23.11 -4.15
CA ALA A 220 -18.65 22.93 -5.55
C ALA A 220 -17.21 22.41 -5.75
N PRO A 221 -16.18 22.85 -5.00
CA PRO A 221 -14.82 22.32 -5.14
C PRO A 221 -14.73 20.80 -4.94
N MET A 222 -15.54 20.24 -4.03
CA MET A 222 -15.56 18.79 -3.78
C MET A 222 -16.14 18.02 -4.98
N VAL A 223 -17.22 18.53 -5.56
CA VAL A 223 -17.82 17.95 -6.78
C VAL A 223 -16.83 17.98 -7.93
N LEU A 224 -16.17 19.12 -8.15
CA LEU A 224 -15.13 19.27 -9.16
C LEU A 224 -14.00 18.27 -8.95
N TRP A 225 -13.46 18.16 -7.72
CA TRP A 225 -12.40 17.20 -7.41
C TRP A 225 -12.82 15.76 -7.74
N LEU A 226 -13.99 15.32 -7.25
CA LEU A 226 -14.49 13.97 -7.51
C LEU A 226 -14.73 13.68 -9.01
N CYS A 227 -14.94 14.74 -9.79
CA CYS A 227 -15.13 14.66 -11.24
C CYS A 227 -13.87 14.85 -12.08
N HIS A 228 -12.72 15.12 -11.45
CA HIS A 228 -11.47 15.33 -12.18
C HIS A 228 -10.85 14.00 -12.62
N GLU A 229 -10.10 14.01 -13.73
CA GLU A 229 -9.43 12.82 -14.27
C GLU A 229 -8.42 12.21 -13.29
N GLN A 230 -7.73 13.07 -12.52
CA GLN A 230 -6.73 12.65 -11.54
C GLN A 230 -7.34 12.03 -10.28
N CYS A 231 -8.63 12.22 -10.03
CA CYS A 231 -9.28 11.65 -8.87
C CYS A 231 -9.48 10.14 -9.04
N GLN A 232 -8.88 9.37 -8.11
CA GLN A 232 -8.98 7.91 -8.05
C GLN A 232 -10.07 7.42 -7.07
N GLU A 233 -10.78 8.34 -6.41
CA GLU A 233 -11.84 7.99 -5.48
C GLU A 233 -13.04 7.38 -6.21
N ASN A 234 -13.56 6.25 -5.73
CA ASN A 234 -14.68 5.54 -6.34
C ASN A 234 -15.47 4.75 -5.28
N GLY A 235 -16.79 4.84 -5.30
CA GLY A 235 -17.69 4.20 -4.33
C GLY A 235 -17.69 4.87 -2.96
N ALA A 236 -17.27 6.13 -2.86
CA ALA A 236 -17.16 6.83 -1.59
C ALA A 236 -18.40 7.68 -1.27
N LEU A 237 -18.66 7.89 0.02
CA LEU A 237 -19.66 8.80 0.55
C LEU A 237 -18.97 9.96 1.28
N PHE A 238 -19.35 11.19 0.94
CA PHE A 238 -18.84 12.39 1.59
C PHE A 238 -19.97 13.29 2.11
N GLU A 239 -19.75 13.92 3.25
CA GLU A 239 -20.49 15.10 3.68
C GLU A 239 -19.66 16.35 3.41
N ALA A 240 -20.29 17.43 2.94
CA ALA A 240 -19.60 18.68 2.65
C ALA A 240 -20.49 19.90 2.88
N GLY A 241 -19.92 20.93 3.52
CA GLY A 241 -20.60 22.20 3.78
C GLY A 241 -19.71 23.14 4.60
N ALA A 242 -19.94 24.46 4.51
CA ALA A 242 -19.16 25.48 5.25
C ALA A 242 -17.63 25.45 5.03
N GLY A 243 -17.14 24.76 3.99
CA GLY A 243 -15.71 24.55 3.73
C GLY A 243 -15.13 23.30 4.42
N TRP A 244 -15.92 22.58 5.20
CA TRP A 244 -15.58 21.28 5.76
C TRP A 244 -16.01 20.14 4.84
N ILE A 245 -15.19 19.09 4.78
CA ILE A 245 -15.44 17.86 4.02
C ILE A 245 -15.08 16.67 4.90
N GLY A 246 -16.02 15.74 5.08
CA GLY A 246 -15.84 14.48 5.80
C GLY A 246 -16.17 13.28 4.93
N LYS A 247 -15.45 12.16 5.12
CA LYS A 247 -15.72 10.89 4.44
C LYS A 247 -16.41 9.93 5.40
N LEU A 248 -17.48 9.28 4.93
CA LEU A 248 -18.25 8.32 5.71
C LEU A 248 -17.99 6.90 5.19
N ARG A 249 -18.09 5.92 6.08
CA ARG A 249 -18.03 4.48 5.77
C ARG A 249 -18.83 3.69 6.79
N TRP A 250 -19.17 2.45 6.43
CA TRP A 250 -19.77 1.52 7.37
C TRP A 250 -18.73 0.97 8.35
N GLU A 251 -19.16 0.82 9.60
CA GLU A 251 -18.51 0.00 10.60
C GLU A 251 -19.47 -1.11 11.02
N ARG A 252 -18.92 -2.27 11.41
CA ARG A 252 -19.71 -3.42 11.83
C ARG A 252 -19.12 -3.94 13.13
N SER A 253 -19.93 -4.16 14.16
CA SER A 253 -19.48 -4.85 15.37
C SER A 253 -18.89 -6.22 15.03
N GLN A 254 -18.08 -6.77 15.93
CA GLN A 254 -17.65 -8.17 15.81
C GLN A 254 -18.87 -9.12 15.87
N GLY A 255 -19.95 -8.65 16.49
CA GLY A 255 -21.15 -9.43 16.74
C GLY A 255 -20.86 -10.55 17.75
N CYS A 256 -21.81 -11.47 17.87
CA CYS A 256 -21.59 -12.69 18.63
C CYS A 256 -22.44 -13.83 18.08
N VAL A 257 -22.01 -15.05 18.40
CA VAL A 257 -22.74 -16.26 18.04
C VAL A 257 -23.75 -16.57 19.14
N VAL A 258 -25.03 -16.36 18.85
CA VAL A 258 -26.13 -16.54 19.82
C VAL A 258 -26.86 -17.88 19.70
N ARG A 259 -26.65 -18.60 18.60
CA ARG A 259 -27.18 -19.95 18.39
C ARG A 259 -26.29 -20.98 19.09
N GLN A 260 -26.88 -22.08 19.54
CA GLN A 260 -26.14 -23.26 19.98
C GLN A 260 -26.35 -24.43 19.01
N LYS A 261 -25.41 -25.39 19.02
CA LYS A 261 -25.53 -26.60 18.20
C LYS A 261 -26.78 -27.38 18.59
N ASN A 262 -27.53 -27.87 17.59
CA ASN A 262 -28.71 -28.72 17.77
C ASN A 262 -29.84 -28.11 18.63
N GLN A 263 -29.79 -26.81 18.90
CA GLN A 263 -30.85 -26.09 19.60
C GLN A 263 -31.45 -25.03 18.68
N PRO A 264 -32.77 -24.84 18.71
CA PRO A 264 -33.38 -23.72 18.02
C PRO A 264 -32.85 -22.42 18.63
N MET A 265 -32.51 -21.46 17.77
CA MET A 265 -32.16 -20.11 18.22
C MET A 265 -33.41 -19.44 18.79
N THR A 266 -33.30 -18.88 19.99
CA THR A 266 -34.43 -18.22 20.67
C THR A 266 -34.24 -16.70 20.71
N PRO A 267 -35.33 -15.92 20.78
CA PRO A 267 -35.27 -14.48 21.03
C PRO A 267 -34.57 -14.12 22.36
N GLU A 268 -34.72 -14.96 23.38
CA GLU A 268 -34.08 -14.77 24.69
C GLU A 268 -32.55 -14.84 24.57
N ALA A 269 -32.01 -15.76 23.77
CA ALA A 269 -30.56 -15.86 23.54
C ALA A 269 -30.00 -14.60 22.84
N VAL A 270 -30.79 -13.95 21.97
CA VAL A 270 -30.44 -12.67 21.36
C VAL A 270 -30.43 -11.56 22.41
N ARG A 271 -31.49 -11.45 23.20
CA ARG A 271 -31.60 -10.45 24.29
C ARG A 271 -30.44 -10.57 25.27
N ASP A 272 -30.12 -11.78 25.69
CA ASP A 272 -29.11 -12.04 26.72
C ASP A 272 -27.67 -11.77 26.24
N GLN A 273 -27.45 -11.66 24.93
CA GLN A 273 -26.16 -11.26 24.33
C GLN A 273 -26.21 -9.89 23.64
N TRP A 274 -27.27 -9.11 23.85
CA TRP A 274 -27.52 -7.86 23.11
C TRP A 274 -26.36 -6.86 23.24
N ASP A 275 -25.83 -6.68 24.45
CA ASP A 275 -24.70 -5.78 24.70
C ASP A 275 -23.47 -6.15 23.87
N LYS A 276 -23.19 -7.45 23.67
CA LYS A 276 -22.08 -7.92 22.83
C LYS A 276 -22.37 -7.75 21.34
N ILE A 277 -23.62 -7.98 20.91
CA ILE A 277 -24.02 -7.76 19.51
C ILE A 277 -23.81 -6.29 19.12
N CYS A 278 -24.12 -5.38 20.05
CA CYS A 278 -24.06 -3.94 19.86
C CYS A 278 -22.71 -3.30 20.28
N ASP A 279 -21.68 -4.10 20.61
CA ASP A 279 -20.36 -3.57 20.97
C ASP A 279 -19.52 -3.23 19.74
N PHE A 280 -19.16 -1.96 19.60
CA PHE A 280 -18.35 -1.43 18.49
C PHE A 280 -16.88 -1.20 18.84
N THR A 281 -16.42 -1.55 20.06
CA THR A 281 -15.06 -1.30 20.54
C THR A 281 -13.99 -1.80 19.55
N ASP A 282 -14.16 -3.02 19.03
CA ASP A 282 -13.27 -3.64 18.04
C ASP A 282 -13.92 -3.78 16.65
N ALA A 283 -14.81 -2.86 16.27
CA ALA A 283 -15.58 -2.96 15.02
C ALA A 283 -14.71 -3.15 13.76
N THR A 284 -15.18 -3.98 12.83
CA THR A 284 -14.57 -4.13 11.50
C THR A 284 -15.06 -3.04 10.53
N LYS A 285 -14.36 -2.90 9.40
CA LYS A 285 -14.65 -1.89 8.37
C LYS A 285 -14.92 -2.60 7.04
N PRO A 286 -16.04 -3.34 6.93
CA PRO A 286 -16.30 -4.20 5.78
C PRO A 286 -16.39 -3.39 4.49
N THR A 287 -15.76 -3.90 3.44
CA THR A 287 -15.59 -3.21 2.15
C THR A 287 -16.35 -3.86 1.01
N SER A 288 -16.82 -5.09 1.19
CA SER A 288 -17.49 -5.87 0.15
C SER A 288 -18.54 -6.85 0.71
N VAL A 289 -19.44 -7.30 -0.17
CA VAL A 289 -20.42 -8.34 0.15
C VAL A 289 -19.72 -9.68 0.43
N GLN A 290 -18.63 -9.97 -0.27
CA GLN A 290 -17.84 -11.19 -0.13
C GLN A 290 -17.22 -11.29 1.27
N GLU A 291 -16.59 -10.22 1.76
CA GLU A 291 -16.03 -10.13 3.12
C GLU A 291 -17.11 -10.34 4.19
N SER A 292 -18.29 -9.75 3.97
CA SER A 292 -19.43 -9.94 4.86
C SER A 292 -19.90 -11.40 4.92
N LEU A 293 -20.06 -12.04 3.76
CA LEU A 293 -20.47 -13.45 3.64
C LEU A 293 -19.44 -14.39 4.26
N GLN A 294 -18.16 -14.15 4.02
CA GLN A 294 -17.07 -14.94 4.61
C GLN A 294 -17.12 -14.92 6.14
N SER A 295 -17.42 -13.76 6.73
CA SER A 295 -17.58 -13.65 8.18
C SER A 295 -18.73 -14.53 8.69
N ILE A 296 -19.87 -14.53 8.00
CA ILE A 296 -21.04 -15.35 8.37
C ILE A 296 -20.72 -16.84 8.22
N VAL A 297 -20.08 -17.24 7.12
CA VAL A 297 -19.70 -18.64 6.88
C VAL A 297 -18.70 -19.13 7.93
N SER A 298 -17.75 -18.28 8.33
CA SER A 298 -16.76 -18.63 9.35
C SER A 298 -17.37 -18.95 10.72
N VAL A 299 -18.56 -18.42 11.02
CA VAL A 299 -19.32 -18.68 12.26
C VAL A 299 -20.00 -20.06 12.25
N LEU A 300 -20.25 -20.67 11.09
CA LEU A 300 -20.92 -21.97 10.99
C LEU A 300 -20.06 -23.12 11.50
N ALA A 301 -18.75 -23.10 11.22
CA ALA A 301 -17.84 -24.17 11.61
C ALA A 301 -17.73 -24.34 13.16
N PRO A 302 -17.60 -23.28 13.97
CA PRO A 302 -17.68 -23.38 15.43
C PRO A 302 -19.05 -23.84 15.96
N LEU A 303 -20.15 -23.41 15.32
CA LEU A 303 -21.52 -23.76 15.73
C LEU A 303 -21.83 -25.25 15.59
N GLU A 304 -21.20 -25.94 14.63
CA GLU A 304 -21.31 -27.38 14.47
C GLU A 304 -20.42 -28.17 15.43
N SER A 305 -19.63 -27.52 16.29
CA SER A 305 -18.74 -28.20 17.23
C SER A 305 -19.32 -28.43 18.63
N GLY A 306 -20.25 -27.60 19.12
CA GLY A 306 -21.03 -27.82 20.36
C GLY A 306 -20.23 -27.79 21.66
N GLY A 307 -20.48 -26.79 22.53
CA GLY A 307 -19.76 -26.63 23.79
C GLY A 307 -20.14 -27.66 24.85
N GLU A 308 -19.24 -28.60 25.14
CA GLU A 308 -18.85 -29.03 26.49
C GLU A 308 -17.47 -29.70 26.42
N VAL A 309 -16.65 -29.45 27.44
CA VAL A 309 -15.23 -29.80 27.52
C VAL A 309 -15.08 -31.31 27.68
N GLY A 310 -14.68 -32.00 26.61
CA GLY A 310 -14.32 -33.42 26.64
C GLY A 310 -13.93 -33.97 25.27
N ALA A 311 -12.63 -34.25 25.11
CA ALA A 311 -12.01 -35.10 24.08
C ALA A 311 -12.72 -35.22 22.70
N THR A 312 -12.15 -34.52 21.71
CA THR A 312 -12.33 -34.67 20.26
C THR A 312 -12.62 -36.10 19.77
N PRO A 313 -13.50 -36.24 18.76
CA PRO A 313 -13.06 -36.86 17.51
C PRO A 313 -13.37 -36.01 16.26
N THR A 314 -12.26 -35.59 15.62
CA THR A 314 -11.99 -35.29 14.19
C THR A 314 -13.13 -35.36 13.14
N THR A 315 -13.40 -34.25 12.44
CA THR A 315 -13.57 -34.28 10.98
C THR A 315 -12.17 -34.26 10.35
N ALA A 316 -11.87 -35.27 9.53
CA ALA A 316 -10.54 -35.45 8.96
C ALA A 316 -10.22 -34.35 7.95
N ALA A 317 -9.09 -33.65 8.15
CA ALA A 317 -8.47 -32.85 7.10
C ALA A 317 -8.13 -33.77 5.92
N SER A 318 -8.40 -33.35 4.70
CA SER A 318 -8.10 -34.13 3.49
C SER A 318 -7.31 -33.29 2.49
N ALA A 319 -6.24 -33.87 1.96
CA ALA A 319 -5.43 -33.31 0.90
C ALA A 319 -5.40 -34.31 -0.27
N SER A 320 -5.80 -33.90 -1.47
CA SER A 320 -5.78 -34.76 -2.66
C SER A 320 -4.67 -34.37 -3.64
N ALA A 321 -4.23 -35.33 -4.46
CA ALA A 321 -3.26 -35.08 -5.54
C ALA A 321 -3.83 -34.19 -6.65
N GLU A 322 -5.16 -34.00 -6.72
CA GLU A 322 -5.85 -33.17 -7.73
C GLU A 322 -5.57 -31.67 -7.55
N ALA A 323 -5.09 -31.26 -6.37
CA ALA A 323 -4.71 -29.88 -6.09
C ALA A 323 -3.40 -29.45 -6.78
N VAL A 324 -2.59 -30.40 -7.27
CA VAL A 324 -1.28 -30.11 -7.89
C VAL A 324 -1.46 -29.36 -9.21
N GLY A 325 -0.71 -28.27 -9.39
CA GLY A 325 -0.76 -27.40 -10.57
C GLY A 325 -1.81 -26.28 -10.49
N GLN A 326 -2.68 -26.29 -9.47
CA GLN A 326 -3.65 -25.22 -9.25
C GLN A 326 -2.93 -23.91 -8.93
N LYS A 327 -3.35 -22.83 -9.60
CA LYS A 327 -2.85 -21.47 -9.38
C LYS A 327 -3.81 -20.72 -8.48
N LEU A 328 -3.25 -20.02 -7.50
CA LEU A 328 -4.02 -19.11 -6.66
C LEU A 328 -4.19 -17.77 -7.40
N PRO A 329 -5.24 -16.98 -7.07
CA PRO A 329 -5.36 -15.62 -7.59
C PRO A 329 -4.08 -14.81 -7.34
N PRO A 330 -3.63 -14.00 -8.30
CA PRO A 330 -2.47 -13.14 -8.09
C PRO A 330 -2.77 -12.13 -6.99
N SER A 331 -1.81 -11.92 -6.09
CA SER A 331 -1.90 -10.94 -5.01
C SER A 331 -0.95 -9.78 -5.27
N THR A 332 -1.43 -8.56 -5.01
CA THR A 332 -0.65 -7.33 -5.14
C THR A 332 -0.25 -6.82 -3.76
N PHE A 333 1.04 -6.57 -3.56
CA PHE A 333 1.61 -6.07 -2.32
C PHE A 333 2.27 -4.71 -2.57
N VAL A 334 1.67 -3.66 -2.01
CA VAL A 334 2.19 -2.29 -2.07
C VAL A 334 2.97 -2.00 -0.79
N PHE A 335 4.19 -1.51 -0.93
CA PHE A 335 5.05 -1.24 0.20
C PHE A 335 5.91 0.02 -0.01
N SER A 336 6.36 0.56 1.10
CA SER A 336 7.18 1.77 1.21
C SER A 336 8.38 1.48 2.12
N PRO A 337 9.33 2.42 2.28
CA PRO A 337 10.46 2.25 3.19
C PRO A 337 10.03 1.84 4.61
N THR A 338 8.84 2.29 5.05
CA THR A 338 8.24 1.93 6.34
C THR A 338 8.12 0.41 6.52
N GLN A 339 7.65 -0.34 5.51
CA GLN A 339 7.52 -1.80 5.61
C GLN A 339 8.90 -2.49 5.66
N CYS A 340 9.88 -1.97 4.91
CA CYS A 340 11.25 -2.48 4.96
C CYS A 340 11.85 -2.32 6.37
N ILE A 341 11.68 -1.14 6.97
CA ILE A 341 12.19 -0.81 8.31
C ILE A 341 11.46 -1.64 9.38
N LEU A 342 10.13 -1.74 9.30
CA LEU A 342 9.33 -2.55 10.23
C LEU A 342 9.77 -4.01 10.20
N TYR A 343 10.00 -4.57 9.02
CA TYR A 343 10.52 -5.93 8.89
C TYR A 343 11.92 -6.06 9.48
N ALA A 344 12.83 -5.12 9.17
CA ALA A 344 14.20 -5.13 9.69
C ALA A 344 14.21 -5.12 11.23
N LEU A 345 13.42 -4.26 11.87
CA LEU A 345 13.24 -4.25 13.32
C LEU A 345 12.62 -5.56 13.82
N GLY A 346 11.62 -6.09 13.10
CA GLY A 346 10.94 -7.34 13.40
C GLY A 346 11.86 -8.57 13.39
N VAL A 347 12.96 -8.54 12.64
CA VAL A 347 13.99 -9.59 12.63
C VAL A 347 15.25 -9.21 13.42
N GLY A 348 15.15 -8.18 14.28
CA GLY A 348 16.15 -7.84 15.29
C GLY A 348 17.23 -6.86 14.85
N MET A 349 17.10 -6.19 13.70
CA MET A 349 17.94 -5.02 13.43
C MET A 349 17.67 -3.94 14.47
N SER A 350 18.73 -3.26 14.88
CA SER A 350 18.68 -2.30 15.98
C SER A 350 19.72 -1.21 15.76
N THR A 351 19.42 0.00 16.22
CA THR A 351 20.35 1.14 16.24
C THR A 351 21.55 0.94 17.16
N LYS A 352 21.59 -0.16 17.92
CA LYS A 352 22.77 -0.57 18.71
C LYS A 352 23.98 -0.87 17.84
N ASP A 353 23.77 -1.38 16.63
CA ASP A 353 24.84 -1.63 15.68
C ASP A 353 24.80 -0.56 14.57
N PRO A 354 25.89 0.21 14.38
CA PRO A 354 25.91 1.28 13.39
C PRO A 354 25.65 0.81 11.95
N ASP A 355 26.11 -0.40 11.60
CA ASP A 355 25.95 -0.99 10.27
C ASP A 355 24.50 -1.42 9.96
N HIS A 356 23.61 -1.45 10.97
CA HIS A 356 22.18 -1.68 10.77
C HIS A 356 21.44 -0.43 10.27
N LEU A 357 22.03 0.76 10.37
CA LEU A 357 21.37 2.01 10.01
C LEU A 357 20.90 2.02 8.54
N ARG A 358 21.65 1.34 7.66
CA ARG A 358 21.29 1.13 6.24
C ARG A 358 19.97 0.37 6.02
N PHE A 359 19.42 -0.28 7.04
CA PHE A 359 18.12 -0.96 6.99
C PHE A 359 17.03 -0.26 7.80
N LEU A 360 17.39 0.76 8.57
CA LEU A 360 16.53 1.41 9.57
C LEU A 360 16.24 2.88 9.26
N TYR A 361 17.00 3.50 8.37
CA TYR A 361 16.85 4.90 8.00
C TYR A 361 16.72 5.08 6.50
N GLU A 362 15.56 5.53 6.06
CA GLU A 362 15.19 5.67 4.64
C GLU A 362 16.00 6.72 3.87
N ARG A 363 16.77 7.58 4.57
CA ARG A 363 17.70 8.54 3.96
C ARG A 363 19.17 8.14 4.07
N HIS A 364 19.47 6.93 4.57
CA HIS A 364 20.82 6.39 4.50
C HIS A 364 21.20 6.22 3.02
N GLU A 365 22.44 6.55 2.64
CA GLU A 365 22.91 6.50 1.25
C GLU A 365 22.76 5.09 0.64
N ASP A 366 23.08 4.07 1.44
CA ASP A 366 22.91 2.67 1.10
C ASP A 366 21.61 2.05 1.64
N PHE A 367 20.54 2.85 1.79
CA PHE A 367 19.27 2.33 2.31
C PHE A 367 18.80 1.13 1.48
N GLY A 368 18.70 -0.01 2.15
CA GLY A 368 18.41 -1.30 1.51
C GLY A 368 17.28 -2.03 2.21
N CYS A 369 16.62 -2.90 1.45
CA CYS A 369 15.66 -3.84 2.02
C CYS A 369 16.38 -5.15 2.36
N LEU A 370 16.11 -5.73 3.53
CA LEU A 370 16.68 -7.03 3.86
C LEU A 370 16.21 -8.09 2.86
N PRO A 371 17.10 -8.93 2.31
CA PRO A 371 16.75 -9.96 1.34
C PRO A 371 15.58 -10.85 1.76
N THR A 372 15.53 -11.21 3.04
CA THR A 372 14.48 -12.08 3.58
C THR A 372 13.10 -11.43 3.66
N PHE A 373 12.98 -10.10 3.47
CA PHE A 373 11.69 -9.44 3.29
C PHE A 373 10.90 -10.02 2.12
N GLY A 374 11.58 -10.64 1.14
CA GLY A 374 10.96 -11.28 -0.02
C GLY A 374 9.96 -12.41 0.32
N VAL A 375 9.97 -12.93 1.56
CA VAL A 375 8.94 -13.87 2.02
C VAL A 375 7.59 -13.20 2.32
N ILE A 376 7.59 -11.92 2.69
CA ILE A 376 6.38 -11.17 3.08
C ILE A 376 5.38 -11.02 1.92
N PRO A 377 5.74 -10.46 0.75
CA PRO A 377 4.81 -10.36 -0.38
C PRO A 377 4.39 -11.73 -0.92
N ALA A 378 5.20 -12.77 -0.73
CA ALA A 378 4.86 -14.13 -1.12
C ALA A 378 3.88 -14.79 -0.14
N GLN A 379 4.05 -14.56 1.16
CA GLN A 379 3.15 -15.04 2.21
C GLN A 379 1.76 -14.37 2.11
N ALA A 380 1.70 -13.08 1.77
CA ALA A 380 0.44 -12.38 1.53
C ALA A 380 -0.42 -13.08 0.45
N ALA A 381 0.20 -13.58 -0.62
CA ALA A 381 -0.49 -14.32 -1.68
C ALA A 381 -1.05 -15.68 -1.23
N MET A 382 -0.57 -16.22 -0.11
CA MET A 382 -1.05 -17.48 0.45
C MET A 382 -2.15 -17.28 1.50
N MET A 383 -2.08 -16.20 2.30
CA MET A 383 -2.96 -15.97 3.43
C MET A 383 -4.24 -15.17 3.09
N ASP A 384 -4.23 -14.39 2.00
CA ASP A 384 -5.41 -13.65 1.51
C ASP A 384 -6.41 -14.56 0.76
N GLY A 385 -6.93 -15.57 1.47
CA GLY A 385 -7.91 -16.56 0.97
C GLY A 385 -7.35 -17.70 0.12
N GLY A 386 -6.05 -17.68 -0.20
CA GLY A 386 -5.43 -18.52 -1.22
C GLY A 386 -5.40 -20.03 -0.96
N LEU A 387 -4.99 -20.47 0.24
CA LEU A 387 -4.89 -21.91 0.57
C LEU A 387 -6.27 -22.60 0.71
N SER A 388 -7.27 -21.88 1.22
CA SER A 388 -8.65 -22.35 1.39
C SER A 388 -9.47 -22.35 0.10
N ALA A 389 -9.01 -21.62 -0.93
CA ALA A 389 -9.69 -21.50 -2.22
C ALA A 389 -9.31 -22.61 -3.22
N ILE A 390 -8.41 -23.53 -2.86
CA ILE A 390 -7.92 -24.57 -3.76
C ILE A 390 -8.85 -25.79 -3.72
N PRO A 391 -9.51 -26.15 -4.83
CA PRO A 391 -10.29 -27.38 -4.91
C PRO A 391 -9.43 -28.61 -4.58
N GLY A 392 -9.88 -29.45 -3.65
CA GLY A 392 -9.16 -30.67 -3.23
C GLY A 392 -8.28 -30.51 -1.98
N LEU A 393 -8.24 -29.32 -1.37
CA LEU A 393 -7.56 -29.08 -0.08
C LEU A 393 -8.58 -28.63 0.98
N ASN A 394 -8.86 -29.47 1.97
CA ASN A 394 -9.66 -29.10 3.15
C ASN A 394 -8.73 -29.00 4.36
N ILE A 395 -8.22 -27.80 4.61
CA ILE A 395 -7.14 -27.53 5.57
C ILE A 395 -7.72 -26.91 6.85
N ASP A 396 -7.54 -27.61 7.97
CA ASP A 396 -7.71 -27.03 9.30
C ASP A 396 -6.48 -26.21 9.66
N PHE A 397 -6.61 -24.88 9.64
CA PHE A 397 -5.52 -23.95 9.93
C PHE A 397 -4.98 -24.04 11.36
N THR A 398 -5.72 -24.62 12.32
CA THR A 398 -5.20 -24.87 13.67
C THR A 398 -4.16 -25.99 13.70
N ARG A 399 -4.09 -26.79 12.63
CA ARG A 399 -3.18 -27.93 12.46
C ARG A 399 -2.13 -27.69 11.38
N VAL A 400 -1.98 -26.44 10.95
CA VAL A 400 -0.99 -26.04 9.95
C VAL A 400 0.31 -25.65 10.64
N LEU A 401 1.39 -26.34 10.28
CA LEU A 401 2.75 -26.00 10.68
C LEU A 401 3.53 -25.59 9.44
N HIS A 402 4.21 -24.45 9.52
CA HIS A 402 5.18 -24.08 8.50
C HIS A 402 6.43 -24.94 8.72
N GLY A 403 6.64 -25.95 7.87
CA GLY A 403 7.71 -26.93 8.04
C GLY A 403 9.05 -26.46 7.47
N GLU A 404 9.04 -25.94 6.25
CA GLU A 404 10.28 -25.48 5.59
C GLU A 404 10.05 -24.28 4.67
N GLN A 405 11.08 -23.45 4.53
CA GLN A 405 11.09 -22.28 3.64
C GLN A 405 12.29 -22.33 2.71
N TYR A 406 12.08 -21.99 1.44
CA TYR A 406 13.13 -21.61 0.50
C TYR A 406 12.80 -20.24 -0.09
N LEU A 407 13.80 -19.37 -0.20
CA LEU A 407 13.72 -18.08 -0.87
C LEU A 407 14.95 -17.92 -1.77
N GLU A 408 14.73 -17.49 -3.00
CA GLU A 408 15.78 -17.15 -3.97
C GLU A 408 15.49 -15.77 -4.56
N LEU A 409 16.50 -14.91 -4.56
CA LEU A 409 16.45 -13.58 -5.13
C LEU A 409 17.21 -13.58 -6.45
N TYR A 410 16.58 -13.04 -7.48
CA TYR A 410 17.22 -12.84 -8.78
C TYR A 410 17.78 -11.42 -8.93
N LYS A 411 17.28 -10.49 -8.11
CA LYS A 411 17.80 -9.13 -7.93
C LYS A 411 17.57 -8.67 -6.49
N PRO A 412 18.32 -7.67 -6.00
CA PRO A 412 18.01 -6.98 -4.75
C PRO A 412 16.57 -6.48 -4.73
N LEU A 413 15.92 -6.55 -3.55
CA LEU A 413 14.57 -6.05 -3.39
C LEU A 413 14.55 -4.53 -3.49
N PRO A 414 13.57 -3.93 -4.19
CA PRO A 414 13.37 -2.50 -4.12
C PRO A 414 12.98 -2.08 -2.68
N THR A 415 13.18 -0.81 -2.36
CA THR A 415 12.85 -0.24 -1.04
C THR A 415 11.44 0.35 -0.98
N SER A 416 10.75 0.42 -2.11
CA SER A 416 9.34 0.78 -2.22
C SER A 416 8.76 0.31 -3.57
N GLY A 417 7.44 0.28 -3.68
CA GLY A 417 6.75 0.03 -4.92
C GLY A 417 5.65 -1.02 -4.78
N THR A 418 5.27 -1.59 -5.92
CA THR A 418 4.20 -2.59 -6.01
C THR A 418 4.78 -3.89 -6.53
N LEU A 419 4.54 -4.97 -5.79
CA LEU A 419 4.94 -6.32 -6.15
C LEU A 419 3.70 -7.18 -6.44
N THR A 420 3.79 -8.05 -7.43
CA THR A 420 2.72 -9.00 -7.76
C THR A 420 3.22 -10.42 -7.52
N SER A 421 2.54 -11.17 -6.68
CA SER A 421 2.88 -12.55 -6.35
C SER A 421 1.90 -13.53 -6.98
N GLN A 422 2.41 -14.60 -7.59
CA GLN A 422 1.63 -15.68 -8.19
C GLN A 422 2.01 -17.01 -7.54
N ALA A 423 1.08 -17.62 -6.82
CA ALA A 423 1.29 -18.88 -6.13
C ALA A 423 0.72 -20.08 -6.92
N THR A 424 1.39 -21.22 -6.84
CA THR A 424 0.99 -22.48 -7.49
C THR A 424 1.29 -23.66 -6.57
N VAL A 425 0.37 -24.61 -6.46
CA VAL A 425 0.60 -25.88 -5.74
C VAL A 425 1.56 -26.74 -6.54
N ALA A 426 2.81 -26.84 -6.09
CA ALA A 426 3.86 -27.58 -6.78
C ALA A 426 3.76 -29.09 -6.52
N ALA A 427 3.38 -29.49 -5.31
CA ALA A 427 3.16 -30.90 -4.94
C ALA A 427 2.34 -31.02 -3.65
N VAL A 428 1.67 -32.15 -3.49
CA VAL A 428 1.05 -32.59 -2.23
C VAL A 428 1.66 -33.95 -1.88
N LEU A 429 2.30 -34.05 -0.72
CA LEU A 429 3.02 -35.24 -0.27
C LEU A 429 2.32 -35.90 0.90
N ASP A 430 2.24 -37.22 0.87
CA ASP A 430 1.71 -38.00 1.99
C ASP A 430 2.84 -38.36 2.96
N LYS A 431 2.74 -37.94 4.22
CA LYS A 431 3.70 -38.30 5.28
C LYS A 431 3.13 -39.31 6.28
N GLY A 432 1.99 -39.93 5.98
CA GLY A 432 1.29 -40.88 6.83
C GLY A 432 0.39 -40.16 7.82
N SER A 433 0.95 -39.58 8.88
CA SER A 433 0.18 -38.86 9.91
C SER A 433 -0.18 -37.42 9.54
N GLY A 434 0.17 -36.96 8.35
CA GLY A 434 -0.08 -35.60 7.85
C GLY A 434 0.29 -35.45 6.38
N ALA A 435 -0.12 -34.34 5.76
CA ALA A 435 0.25 -33.99 4.39
C ALA A 435 1.27 -32.84 4.38
N VAL A 436 2.15 -32.81 3.38
CA VAL A 436 2.97 -31.63 3.07
C VAL A 436 2.49 -31.02 1.75
N ILE A 437 2.16 -29.75 1.76
CA ILE A 437 1.82 -28.98 0.57
C ILE A 437 3.02 -28.10 0.22
N LEU A 438 3.56 -28.29 -0.98
CA LEU A 438 4.60 -27.45 -1.54
C LEU A 438 3.95 -26.37 -2.40
N LEU A 439 4.21 -25.11 -2.07
CA LEU A 439 3.70 -23.94 -2.79
C LEU A 439 4.85 -23.15 -3.37
N ASP A 440 4.86 -23.05 -4.70
CA ASP A 440 5.78 -22.19 -5.44
C ASP A 440 5.15 -20.81 -5.61
N VAL A 441 5.86 -19.75 -5.24
CA VAL A 441 5.40 -18.38 -5.36
C VAL A 441 6.44 -17.55 -6.10
N ASN A 442 6.04 -17.04 -7.26
CA ASN A 442 6.86 -16.12 -8.06
C ASN A 442 6.40 -14.68 -7.80
N THR A 443 7.32 -13.80 -7.41
CA THR A 443 7.01 -12.39 -7.15
C THR A 443 7.71 -11.49 -8.17
N TYR A 444 6.95 -10.57 -8.73
CA TYR A 444 7.33 -9.70 -9.84
C TYR A 444 7.26 -8.22 -9.44
N SER A 445 8.15 -7.41 -10.00
CA SER A 445 8.04 -5.95 -10.04
C SER A 445 7.85 -5.52 -11.50
N GLY A 446 6.65 -5.05 -11.83
CA GLY A 446 6.21 -4.99 -13.23
C GLY A 446 6.26 -6.39 -13.86
N ASP A 447 6.93 -6.52 -15.00
CA ASP A 447 7.11 -7.80 -15.70
C ASP A 447 8.37 -8.57 -15.24
N GLN A 448 9.17 -7.99 -14.34
CA GLN A 448 10.44 -8.57 -13.95
C GLN A 448 10.30 -9.46 -12.71
N LEU A 449 10.71 -10.73 -12.83
CA LEU A 449 10.82 -11.64 -11.68
C LEU A 449 11.92 -11.15 -10.73
N ILE A 450 11.57 -10.94 -9.46
CA ILE A 450 12.50 -10.45 -8.44
C ILE A 450 12.88 -11.53 -7.44
N CYS A 451 11.93 -12.37 -7.02
CA CYS A 451 12.19 -13.48 -6.13
C CYS A 451 11.24 -14.65 -6.37
N PHE A 452 11.73 -15.82 -5.99
CA PHE A 452 10.99 -17.08 -5.94
C PHE A 452 10.97 -17.58 -4.50
N ASN A 453 9.82 -18.03 -4.04
CA ASN A 453 9.65 -18.69 -2.76
C ASN A 453 9.09 -20.10 -2.97
N GLN A 454 9.55 -21.06 -2.16
CA GLN A 454 8.86 -22.33 -1.99
C GLN A 454 8.54 -22.55 -0.51
N PHE A 455 7.25 -22.58 -0.21
CA PHE A 455 6.73 -22.85 1.13
C PHE A 455 6.41 -24.35 1.25
N SER A 456 6.79 -24.95 2.38
CA SER A 456 6.42 -26.30 2.75
C SER A 456 5.49 -26.26 3.96
N VAL A 457 4.20 -26.43 3.71
CA VAL A 457 3.14 -26.39 4.73
C VAL A 457 2.80 -27.81 5.15
N PHE A 458 2.98 -28.14 6.42
CA PHE A 458 2.60 -29.44 6.99
C PHE A 458 1.22 -29.35 7.64
N VAL A 459 0.29 -30.20 7.23
CA VAL A 459 -1.07 -30.27 7.77
C VAL A 459 -1.20 -31.56 8.57
N VAL A 460 -1.26 -31.44 9.90
CA VAL A 460 -1.35 -32.58 10.81
C VAL A 460 -2.69 -33.29 10.61
N GLY A 461 -2.67 -34.61 10.45
CA GLY A 461 -3.86 -35.45 10.28
C GLY A 461 -4.39 -35.57 8.84
N ALA A 462 -3.82 -34.84 7.88
CA ALA A 462 -4.24 -34.87 6.47
C ALA A 462 -3.50 -35.92 5.60
N GLY A 463 -2.79 -36.87 6.22
CA GLY A 463 -2.04 -37.92 5.52
C GLY A 463 -2.82 -39.23 5.38
N GLY A 464 -2.18 -40.27 4.83
CA GLY A 464 -2.76 -41.60 4.69
C GLY A 464 -3.63 -41.79 3.45
N PHE A 465 -3.52 -40.89 2.47
CA PHE A 465 -4.24 -40.94 1.19
C PHE A 465 -3.48 -41.70 0.08
N GLY A 466 -2.32 -42.29 0.39
CA GLY A 466 -1.56 -43.12 -0.53
C GLY A 466 -0.74 -42.33 -1.57
N GLY A 467 -0.51 -41.03 -1.32
CA GLY A 467 0.27 -40.17 -2.20
C GLY A 467 1.78 -40.39 -2.11
N SER A 468 2.54 -39.76 -3.03
CA SER A 468 4.00 -39.83 -2.99
C SER A 468 4.55 -39.18 -1.70
N ARG A 469 5.57 -39.81 -1.10
CA ARG A 469 6.26 -39.28 0.08
C ARG A 469 7.29 -38.20 -0.27
N THR A 470 7.66 -38.08 -1.55
CA THR A 470 8.69 -37.18 -2.07
C THR A 470 8.25 -36.55 -3.39
N SER A 471 8.83 -35.42 -3.77
CA SER A 471 8.59 -34.81 -5.09
C SER A 471 9.87 -34.23 -5.67
N ASP A 472 10.05 -34.40 -6.97
CA ASP A 472 11.13 -33.79 -7.74
C ASP A 472 11.01 -32.26 -7.82
N LYS A 473 9.84 -31.71 -7.49
CA LYS A 473 9.56 -30.26 -7.42
C LYS A 473 10.07 -29.62 -6.12
N ALA A 474 10.39 -30.41 -5.09
CA ALA A 474 11.00 -29.89 -3.88
C ALA A 474 12.40 -29.34 -4.21
N LYS A 475 12.65 -28.06 -3.92
CA LYS A 475 13.94 -27.41 -4.19
C LYS A 475 15.10 -28.08 -3.46
N VAL A 476 14.82 -28.72 -2.32
CA VAL A 476 15.79 -29.52 -1.59
C VAL A 476 15.16 -30.87 -1.25
N ARG A 477 15.73 -31.95 -1.81
CA ARG A 477 15.18 -33.31 -1.73
C ARG A 477 15.59 -34.06 -0.45
N ALA A 478 16.69 -33.64 0.18
CA ALA A 478 17.21 -34.24 1.41
C ALA A 478 17.72 -33.12 2.34
N ALA A 479 17.49 -33.28 3.64
CA ALA A 479 18.07 -32.38 4.64
C ALA A 479 19.59 -32.40 4.53
N LEU A 480 20.21 -31.23 4.43
CA LEU A 480 21.67 -31.09 4.41
C LEU A 480 22.14 -30.96 5.86
N PRO A 481 22.70 -32.02 6.49
CA PRO A 481 23.23 -31.89 7.83
C PRO A 481 24.36 -30.86 7.86
N PRO A 482 24.58 -30.17 8.99
CA PRO A 482 25.73 -29.29 9.13
C PRO A 482 27.03 -30.08 8.91
N PRO A 483 28.10 -29.45 8.39
CA PRO A 483 29.40 -30.09 8.23
C PRO A 483 29.89 -30.71 9.54
N LYS A 484 30.51 -31.90 9.47
CA LYS A 484 31.03 -32.64 10.63
C LYS A 484 32.36 -32.07 11.14
N ARG A 485 32.38 -30.77 11.44
CA ARG A 485 33.51 -30.01 12.00
C ARG A 485 32.98 -28.84 12.84
N ALA A 486 33.84 -28.19 13.61
CA ALA A 486 33.46 -26.99 14.36
C ALA A 486 32.95 -25.88 13.40
N PRO A 487 31.96 -25.07 13.82
CA PRO A 487 31.51 -23.90 13.05
C PRO A 487 32.63 -22.89 12.88
N ASP A 488 32.67 -22.24 11.72
CA ASP A 488 33.63 -21.17 11.44
C ASP A 488 33.30 -19.92 12.24
N VAL A 489 31.99 -19.64 12.39
CA VAL A 489 31.49 -18.50 13.17
C VAL A 489 30.26 -18.92 13.98
N VAL A 490 30.18 -18.42 15.20
CA VAL A 490 28.99 -18.51 16.05
C VAL A 490 28.57 -17.11 16.43
N MET A 491 27.33 -16.73 16.08
CA MET A 491 26.72 -15.47 16.50
C MET A 491 25.58 -15.73 17.46
N ILE A 492 25.47 -14.90 18.49
CA ILE A 492 24.41 -14.99 19.49
C ILE A 492 23.69 -13.65 19.52
N ASP A 493 22.37 -13.67 19.38
CA ASP A 493 21.55 -12.47 19.46
C ASP A 493 20.27 -12.73 20.26
N SER A 494 19.74 -11.68 20.89
CA SER A 494 18.53 -11.75 21.71
C SER A 494 17.31 -11.37 20.91
N THR A 495 16.27 -12.18 21.02
CA THR A 495 14.92 -11.74 20.70
C THR A 495 14.38 -10.91 21.87
N THR A 496 13.52 -9.93 21.62
CA THR A 496 12.79 -9.23 22.69
C THR A 496 11.55 -10.01 23.11
N ARG A 497 10.98 -9.70 24.29
CA ARG A 497 9.67 -10.25 24.68
C ARG A 497 8.57 -9.90 23.68
N ASP A 498 8.63 -8.71 23.10
CA ASP A 498 7.67 -8.23 22.11
C ASP A 498 8.04 -8.60 20.66
N GLN A 499 9.03 -9.48 20.44
CA GLN A 499 9.56 -9.71 19.09
C GLN A 499 8.50 -10.27 18.13
N ALA A 500 7.65 -11.18 18.60
CA ALA A 500 6.54 -11.72 17.82
C ALA A 500 5.45 -10.66 17.56
N ALA A 501 5.19 -9.79 18.54
CA ALA A 501 4.23 -8.68 18.42
C ALA A 501 4.71 -7.62 17.42
N LEU A 502 6.02 -7.41 17.29
CA LEU A 502 6.62 -6.54 16.28
C LEU A 502 6.66 -7.21 14.90
N TYR A 503 7.16 -8.45 14.82
CA TYR A 503 7.31 -9.15 13.53
C TYR A 503 5.99 -9.33 12.79
N ARG A 504 4.89 -9.66 13.51
CA ARG A 504 3.55 -9.83 12.90
C ARG A 504 3.06 -8.60 12.13
N LEU A 505 3.51 -7.39 12.50
CA LEU A 505 3.18 -6.15 11.78
C LEU A 505 3.71 -6.14 10.33
N SER A 506 4.63 -7.05 10.00
CA SER A 506 5.11 -7.25 8.63
C SER A 506 4.10 -8.00 7.75
N GLY A 507 3.07 -8.64 8.32
CA GLY A 507 1.97 -9.24 7.55
C GLY A 507 1.46 -10.61 8.03
N ASP A 508 2.08 -11.24 9.03
CA ASP A 508 1.65 -12.53 9.57
C ASP A 508 0.83 -12.35 10.86
N TRP A 509 -0.49 -12.23 10.69
CA TRP A 509 -1.43 -11.93 11.77
C TRP A 509 -1.90 -13.14 12.56
N ASN A 510 -1.32 -14.33 12.35
CA ASN A 510 -1.75 -15.57 13.02
C ASN A 510 -1.78 -15.40 14.56
N PRO A 511 -2.93 -15.63 15.23
CA PRO A 511 -3.08 -15.44 16.67
C PRO A 511 -2.14 -16.31 17.52
N LEU A 512 -1.65 -17.44 16.97
CA LEU A 512 -0.67 -18.33 17.62
C LEU A 512 0.56 -17.58 18.19
N HIS A 513 0.91 -16.45 17.59
CA HIS A 513 2.10 -15.68 17.92
C HIS A 513 1.85 -14.52 18.90
N ILE A 514 0.62 -14.33 19.38
CA ILE A 514 0.30 -13.22 20.30
C ILE A 514 -0.76 -13.57 21.36
N ASP A 515 -1.74 -14.43 21.05
CA ASP A 515 -2.82 -14.80 21.96
C ASP A 515 -2.50 -16.11 22.71
N PRO A 516 -2.34 -16.08 24.05
CA PRO A 516 -2.08 -17.29 24.84
C PRO A 516 -3.16 -18.36 24.71
N SER A 517 -4.43 -17.99 24.56
CA SER A 517 -5.55 -18.94 24.45
C SER A 517 -5.45 -19.72 23.14
N PHE A 518 -5.14 -19.01 22.06
CA PHE A 518 -4.96 -19.63 20.74
C PHE A 518 -3.67 -20.46 20.68
N ALA A 519 -2.59 -19.99 21.31
CA ALA A 519 -1.35 -20.76 21.42
C ALA A 519 -1.58 -22.09 22.16
N ALA A 520 -2.36 -22.09 23.23
CA ALA A 520 -2.75 -23.29 23.98
C ALA A 520 -3.55 -24.28 23.12
N MET A 521 -4.46 -23.80 22.26
CA MET A 521 -5.20 -24.66 21.32
C MET A 521 -4.26 -25.35 20.31
N GLY A 522 -3.19 -24.68 19.89
CA GLY A 522 -2.13 -25.25 19.05
C GLY A 522 -1.16 -26.19 19.79
N GLY A 523 -1.36 -26.42 21.09
CA GLY A 523 -0.51 -27.27 21.92
C GLY A 523 0.74 -26.57 22.48
N PHE A 524 0.80 -25.24 22.45
CA PHE A 524 1.91 -24.45 22.99
C PHE A 524 1.56 -23.85 24.35
N GLN A 525 2.51 -23.82 25.29
CA GLN A 525 2.27 -23.28 26.64
C GLN A 525 2.13 -21.75 26.66
N ALA A 526 2.63 -21.06 25.63
CA ALA A 526 2.55 -19.61 25.46
C ALA A 526 2.77 -19.26 23.98
N PRO A 527 2.49 -18.01 23.56
CA PRO A 527 2.72 -17.59 22.18
C PRO A 527 4.18 -17.76 21.76
N ILE A 528 4.39 -18.40 20.62
CA ILE A 528 5.73 -18.69 20.07
C ILE A 528 6.13 -17.61 19.07
N LEU A 529 7.44 -17.44 18.86
CA LEU A 529 7.97 -16.59 17.80
C LEU A 529 7.72 -17.23 16.42
N HIS A 530 7.44 -16.41 15.41
CA HIS A 530 7.31 -16.88 14.03
C HIS A 530 8.60 -17.58 13.57
N GLY A 531 8.47 -18.73 12.92
CA GLY A 531 9.64 -19.40 12.31
C GLY A 531 10.35 -18.48 11.31
N LEU A 532 9.58 -17.74 10.50
CA LEU A 532 10.11 -16.76 9.54
C LEU A 532 10.83 -15.57 10.21
N CYS A 533 10.53 -15.26 11.48
CA CYS A 533 11.30 -14.29 12.25
C CYS A 533 12.69 -14.86 12.58
N SER A 534 12.76 -16.08 13.14
CA SER A 534 14.04 -16.76 13.43
C SER A 534 14.89 -16.98 12.16
N PHE A 535 14.23 -17.24 11.03
CA PHE A 535 14.83 -17.27 9.69
C PHE A 535 15.48 -15.94 9.30
N GLY A 536 14.81 -14.82 9.54
CA GLY A 536 15.37 -13.48 9.31
C GLY A 536 16.59 -13.20 10.18
N PHE A 537 16.55 -13.57 11.47
CA PHE A 537 17.70 -13.50 12.37
C PHE A 537 18.91 -14.29 11.83
N ALA A 538 18.69 -15.54 11.42
CA ALA A 538 19.77 -16.37 10.87
C ALA A 538 20.35 -15.80 9.55
N ALA A 539 19.49 -15.29 8.68
CA ALA A 539 19.92 -14.69 7.41
C ALA A 539 20.78 -13.42 7.64
N ARG A 540 20.39 -12.54 8.57
CA ARG A 540 21.18 -11.35 8.86
C ARG A 540 22.52 -11.65 9.52
N HIS A 541 22.63 -12.72 10.32
CA HIS A 541 23.93 -13.16 10.83
C HIS A 541 24.87 -13.55 9.68
N VAL A 542 24.36 -14.26 8.67
CA VAL A 542 25.14 -14.58 7.47
C VAL A 542 25.51 -13.32 6.69
N LEU A 543 24.56 -12.41 6.47
CA LEU A 543 24.82 -11.16 5.76
C LEU A 543 25.88 -10.31 6.44
N LYS A 544 25.76 -10.11 7.76
CA LYS A 544 26.73 -9.36 8.56
C LYS A 544 28.11 -10.00 8.49
N GLN A 545 28.19 -11.32 8.61
CA GLN A 545 29.46 -12.01 8.74
C GLN A 545 30.19 -12.28 7.42
N PHE A 546 29.45 -12.57 6.35
CA PHE A 546 30.01 -13.08 5.09
C PHE A 546 29.70 -12.20 3.88
N ALA A 547 28.86 -11.17 4.05
CA ALA A 547 28.45 -10.26 2.99
C ALA A 547 28.61 -8.77 3.33
N ASP A 548 29.23 -8.40 4.44
CA ASP A 548 29.38 -7.00 4.89
C ASP A 548 28.05 -6.24 4.94
N ASN A 549 26.98 -6.97 5.29
CA ASN A 549 25.61 -6.50 5.24
C ASN A 549 25.16 -5.96 3.86
N ASP A 550 25.82 -6.33 2.76
CA ASP A 550 25.41 -6.00 1.39
C ASP A 550 24.30 -6.95 0.90
N PRO A 551 23.06 -6.47 0.70
CA PRO A 551 21.96 -7.28 0.20
C PRO A 551 22.21 -7.81 -1.22
N SER A 552 23.06 -7.15 -2.01
CA SER A 552 23.35 -7.54 -3.40
C SER A 552 24.08 -8.88 -3.52
N ARG A 553 24.77 -9.27 -2.44
CA ARG A 553 25.48 -10.55 -2.36
C ARG A 553 24.57 -11.71 -1.97
N PHE A 554 23.34 -11.45 -1.54
CA PHE A 554 22.41 -12.52 -1.19
C PHE A 554 21.83 -13.17 -2.43
N LYS A 555 21.91 -14.50 -2.52
CA LYS A 555 21.30 -15.26 -3.61
C LYS A 555 20.08 -16.05 -3.14
N ALA A 556 20.25 -16.92 -2.14
CA ALA A 556 19.18 -17.78 -1.69
C ALA A 556 19.34 -18.20 -0.23
N ILE A 557 18.26 -18.65 0.39
CA ILE A 557 18.25 -19.24 1.71
C ILE A 557 17.28 -20.42 1.76
N LYS A 558 17.69 -21.47 2.45
CA LYS A 558 16.85 -22.63 2.78
C LYS A 558 16.87 -22.82 4.28
N VAL A 559 15.73 -23.10 4.88
CA VAL A 559 15.64 -23.58 6.26
C VAL A 559 14.59 -24.67 6.40
N ARG A 560 14.73 -25.47 7.47
CA ARG A 560 13.66 -26.29 8.04
C ARG A 560 13.45 -25.86 9.49
N PHE A 561 12.19 -25.56 9.82
CA PHE A 561 11.77 -25.25 11.19
C PHE A 561 11.56 -26.56 11.93
N VAL A 562 12.27 -26.75 13.05
CA VAL A 562 12.24 -28.03 13.78
C VAL A 562 11.69 -27.92 15.20
N LYS A 563 11.78 -26.76 15.83
CA LYS A 563 11.27 -26.50 17.19
C LYS A 563 10.82 -25.03 17.33
N PRO A 564 9.86 -24.75 18.22
CA PRO A 564 9.44 -23.38 18.50
C PRO A 564 10.53 -22.59 19.25
N VAL A 565 10.52 -21.28 19.07
CA VAL A 565 11.31 -20.30 19.83
C VAL A 565 10.33 -19.47 20.66
N MET A 566 10.66 -19.19 21.92
CA MET A 566 9.89 -18.27 22.75
C MET A 566 10.45 -16.84 22.61
N PRO A 567 9.62 -15.81 22.44
CA PRO A 567 10.08 -14.42 22.47
C PRO A 567 10.82 -14.10 23.78
N GLY A 568 11.99 -13.48 23.67
CA GLY A 568 12.90 -13.21 24.79
C GLY A 568 14.08 -14.17 24.92
N GLN A 569 14.09 -15.29 24.17
CA GLN A 569 15.20 -16.24 24.16
C GLN A 569 16.37 -15.76 23.27
N LEU A 570 17.56 -16.25 23.59
CA LEU A 570 18.79 -16.05 22.82
C LEU A 570 18.90 -17.05 21.66
N LEU A 571 19.04 -16.54 20.45
CA LEU A 571 19.29 -17.33 19.25
C LEU A 571 20.80 -17.42 18.99
N GLN A 572 21.33 -18.64 19.00
CA GLN A 572 22.71 -18.95 18.61
C GLN A 572 22.73 -19.51 17.19
N THR A 573 23.32 -18.79 16.25
CA THR A 573 23.52 -19.22 14.86
C THR A 573 24.95 -19.71 14.65
N GLU A 574 25.09 -20.99 14.37
CA GLU A 574 26.35 -21.64 14.01
C GLU A 574 26.46 -21.67 12.48
N MET A 575 27.60 -21.25 11.93
CA MET A 575 27.79 -21.05 10.50
C MET A 575 29.08 -21.71 10.00
N TRP A 576 28.99 -22.40 8.87
CA TRP A 576 30.10 -23.05 8.18
C TRP A 576 30.17 -22.58 6.73
N LYS A 577 31.30 -22.02 6.32
CA LYS A 577 31.53 -21.54 4.95
C LYS A 577 32.10 -22.66 4.08
N GLU A 578 31.45 -22.94 2.96
CA GLU A 578 31.91 -23.85 1.91
C GLU A 578 31.75 -23.16 0.55
N GLY A 579 32.81 -22.51 0.08
CA GLY A 579 32.76 -21.65 -1.11
C GLY A 579 31.80 -20.47 -0.90
N ASN A 580 30.79 -20.38 -1.77
CA ASN A 580 29.75 -19.36 -1.72
C ASN A 580 28.51 -19.77 -0.90
N ARG A 581 28.47 -21.01 -0.39
CA ARG A 581 27.39 -21.50 0.47
C ARG A 581 27.81 -21.42 1.93
N ILE A 582 26.97 -20.81 2.75
CA ILE A 582 27.10 -20.79 4.21
C ILE A 582 26.06 -21.76 4.76
N HIS A 583 26.51 -22.94 5.18
CA HIS A 583 25.68 -23.85 5.96
C HIS A 583 25.43 -23.25 7.33
N LEU A 584 24.23 -23.41 7.87
CA LEU A 584 23.90 -22.87 9.17
C LEU A 584 22.96 -23.77 9.98
N GLN A 585 23.03 -23.58 11.29
CA GLN A 585 22.10 -24.13 12.26
C GLN A 585 21.77 -23.03 13.28
N CYS A 586 20.52 -22.94 13.70
CA CYS A 586 20.13 -22.01 14.77
C CYS A 586 19.60 -22.79 15.98
N LYS A 587 20.02 -22.40 17.17
CA LYS A 587 19.65 -23.00 18.45
C LYS A 587 19.15 -21.95 19.43
N VAL A 588 18.32 -22.37 20.37
CA VAL A 588 18.03 -21.60 21.59
C VAL A 588 19.17 -21.83 22.57
N LYS A 589 19.96 -20.79 22.87
CA LYS A 589 21.20 -20.90 23.65
C LYS A 589 20.98 -21.53 25.03
N GLU A 590 19.87 -21.17 25.67
CA GLU A 590 19.53 -21.59 27.03
C GLU A 590 19.22 -23.10 27.14
N THR A 591 18.79 -23.72 26.04
CA THR A 591 18.36 -25.13 26.03
C THR A 591 19.17 -26.02 25.09
N ASP A 592 20.09 -25.43 24.32
CA ASP A 592 20.81 -26.03 23.19
C ASP A 592 19.86 -26.68 22.14
N ALA A 593 18.58 -26.33 22.18
CA ALA A 593 17.59 -26.90 21.29
C ALA A 593 17.74 -26.30 19.89
N VAL A 594 18.02 -27.15 18.90
CA VAL A 594 18.01 -26.76 17.48
C VAL A 594 16.60 -26.34 17.08
N VAL A 595 16.47 -25.14 16.50
CA VAL A 595 15.22 -24.56 16.02
C VAL A 595 15.19 -24.38 14.50
N LEU A 596 16.35 -24.13 13.89
CA LEU A 596 16.54 -24.18 12.43
C LEU A 596 17.57 -25.24 12.08
N ALA A 597 17.19 -26.19 11.23
CA ALA A 597 18.05 -27.28 10.77
C ALA A 597 18.07 -27.36 9.25
N GLY A 598 19.04 -28.11 8.71
CA GLY A 598 19.12 -28.35 7.26
C GLY A 598 19.28 -27.07 6.45
N ALA A 599 19.86 -26.03 7.05
CA ALA A 599 19.77 -24.67 6.56
C ALA A 599 21.06 -24.23 5.89
N TYR A 600 20.92 -23.35 4.89
CA TYR A 600 22.04 -22.69 4.25
C TYR A 600 21.61 -21.35 3.65
N VAL A 601 22.58 -20.48 3.44
CA VAL A 601 22.46 -19.28 2.61
C VAL A 601 23.48 -19.38 1.48
N ASP A 602 23.03 -19.21 0.25
CA ASP A 602 23.90 -19.01 -0.89
C ASP A 602 24.15 -17.53 -1.10
N LEU A 603 25.40 -17.18 -1.31
CA LEU A 603 25.82 -15.83 -1.68
C LEU A 603 26.27 -15.83 -3.15
N HIS A 604 26.17 -14.68 -3.80
CA HIS A 604 26.90 -14.42 -5.04
C HIS A 604 28.40 -14.35 -4.72
N GLY A 605 29.23 -14.84 -5.65
CA GLY A 605 30.67 -14.71 -5.55
C GLY A 605 31.05 -13.23 -5.46
N ALA A 606 32.12 -12.91 -4.73
CA ALA A 606 32.66 -11.56 -4.76
C ALA A 606 32.99 -11.21 -6.22
N SER A 607 32.44 -10.11 -6.72
CA SER A 607 33.00 -9.45 -7.90
C SER A 607 34.49 -9.19 -7.62
N GLU A 608 35.37 -9.26 -8.61
CA GLU A 608 36.79 -8.87 -8.48
C GLU A 608 36.98 -7.40 -7.99
N ALA A 609 35.89 -6.66 -7.81
CA ALA A 609 35.84 -5.49 -6.94
C ALA A 609 35.53 -5.89 -5.47
N SER A 610 36.45 -6.59 -4.81
CA SER A 610 36.42 -6.70 -3.34
C SER A 610 37.15 -5.50 -2.71
N PRO A 611 36.59 -4.86 -1.69
CA PRO A 611 37.26 -3.85 -0.88
C PRO A 611 38.26 -4.53 0.08
N GLU A 612 39.26 -5.22 -0.45
CA GLU A 612 40.47 -5.54 0.30
C GLU A 612 41.32 -4.28 0.38
N ASN A 613 40.98 -3.36 1.29
CA ASN A 613 41.87 -2.36 1.90
C ASN A 613 41.05 -1.40 2.78
N LEU A 614 40.50 -1.89 3.88
CA LEU A 614 40.20 -1.02 5.01
C LEU A 614 41.18 -1.33 6.14
N PRO A 615 42.28 -0.56 6.28
CA PRO A 615 42.92 -0.45 7.57
C PRO A 615 41.91 0.19 8.53
N GLN A 616 41.71 -0.45 9.68
CA GLN A 616 41.23 0.25 10.87
C GLN A 616 42.11 1.49 11.08
N HIS A 617 41.55 2.70 11.12
CA HIS A 617 41.91 3.83 12.00
C HIS A 617 41.22 5.15 11.55
N GLY A 618 40.41 5.74 12.44
CA GLY A 618 40.00 7.16 12.50
C GLY A 618 39.38 7.79 11.24
N ALA A 619 38.05 7.72 11.08
CA ALA A 619 37.33 8.35 9.97
C ALA A 619 37.64 9.85 9.81
N LEU A 620 37.99 10.26 8.59
CA LEU A 620 38.21 11.65 8.20
C LEU A 620 36.86 12.29 7.83
N GLN A 621 36.57 13.51 8.29
CA GLN A 621 35.30 14.18 8.01
C GLN A 621 35.13 14.52 6.52
N SER A 622 36.23 14.76 5.83
CA SER A 622 36.31 14.97 4.38
C SER A 622 35.82 13.77 3.56
N GLU A 623 35.81 12.54 4.10
CA GLU A 623 35.30 11.36 3.39
C GLU A 623 33.82 11.51 3.03
N LEU A 624 33.02 12.14 3.90
CA LEU A 624 31.60 12.45 3.64
C LEU A 624 31.44 13.47 2.49
N VAL A 625 32.36 14.43 2.41
CA VAL A 625 32.37 15.42 1.31
C VAL A 625 32.69 14.73 -0.01
N PHE A 626 33.68 13.83 -0.03
CA PHE A 626 34.01 13.08 -1.24
C PHE A 626 32.90 12.10 -1.64
N ALA A 627 32.20 11.47 -0.70
CA ALA A 627 31.03 10.66 -1.00
C ALA A 627 29.94 11.45 -1.76
N GLU A 628 29.63 12.68 -1.32
CA GLU A 628 28.67 13.56 -2.01
C GLU A 628 29.16 14.02 -3.40
N ILE A 629 30.45 14.33 -3.53
CA ILE A 629 31.07 14.61 -4.84
C ILE A 629 30.89 13.39 -5.77
N GLY A 630 31.11 12.17 -5.26
CA GLY A 630 30.91 10.92 -5.99
C GLY A 630 29.47 10.74 -6.45
N ARG A 631 28.49 10.98 -5.57
CA ARG A 631 27.05 10.93 -5.87
C ARG A 631 26.70 11.87 -7.03
N ARG A 632 27.18 13.11 -6.99
CA ARG A 632 26.91 14.12 -8.03
C ARG A 632 27.53 13.75 -9.38
N ILE A 633 28.71 13.12 -9.37
CA ILE A 633 29.33 12.59 -10.58
C ILE A 633 28.52 11.42 -11.14
N ASN A 634 27.96 10.54 -10.31
CA ASN A 634 27.08 9.47 -10.80
C ASN A 634 25.78 10.00 -11.39
N ASP A 635 25.15 11.00 -10.76
CA ASP A 635 23.86 11.55 -11.20
C ASP A 635 23.97 12.43 -12.46
N SER A 636 25.05 13.21 -12.59
CA SER A 636 25.15 14.27 -13.60
C SER A 636 26.53 14.37 -14.26
N GLY A 637 27.35 13.32 -14.15
CA GLY A 637 28.75 13.33 -14.55
C GLY A 637 29.00 13.72 -16.01
N SER A 638 28.19 13.24 -16.95
CA SER A 638 28.29 13.61 -18.37
C SER A 638 28.11 15.11 -18.63
N GLU A 639 27.32 15.81 -17.82
CA GLU A 639 27.19 17.27 -17.88
C GLU A 639 28.34 17.99 -17.18
N LEU A 640 28.77 17.45 -16.03
CA LEU A 640 29.89 18.00 -15.27
C LEU A 640 31.20 17.91 -16.05
N VAL A 641 31.45 16.81 -16.76
CA VAL A 641 32.61 16.65 -17.65
C VAL A 641 32.62 17.72 -18.73
N LYS A 642 31.48 18.00 -19.36
CA LYS A 642 31.37 19.07 -20.39
C LYS A 642 31.65 20.47 -19.82
N LYS A 643 31.19 20.75 -18.60
CA LYS A 643 31.35 22.07 -17.95
C LYS A 643 32.76 22.28 -17.39
N VAL A 644 33.33 21.23 -16.81
CA VAL A 644 34.58 21.32 -16.03
C VAL A 644 35.80 20.99 -16.89
N ASN A 645 35.81 19.82 -17.54
CA ASN A 645 36.87 19.30 -18.42
C ASN A 645 38.28 19.31 -17.79
N ALA A 646 38.42 18.72 -16.60
CA ALA A 646 39.67 18.71 -15.84
C ALA A 646 39.76 17.54 -14.85
N VAL A 647 40.99 17.13 -14.48
CA VAL A 647 41.27 16.16 -13.41
C VAL A 647 41.83 16.89 -12.19
N PHE A 648 41.19 16.70 -11.03
CA PHE A 648 41.59 17.28 -9.75
C PHE A 648 42.14 16.20 -8.83
N ALA A 649 43.35 16.39 -8.33
CA ALA A 649 43.90 15.63 -7.23
C ALA A 649 43.70 16.39 -5.92
N TRP A 650 43.37 15.68 -4.85
CA TRP A 650 43.21 16.22 -3.51
C TRP A 650 44.13 15.48 -2.56
N GLU A 651 44.85 16.22 -1.74
CA GLU A 651 45.68 15.74 -0.64
C GLU A 651 45.09 16.28 0.65
N ILE A 652 44.41 15.41 1.39
CA ILE A 652 43.82 15.72 2.68
C ILE A 652 44.86 15.47 3.77
N THR A 653 45.05 16.46 4.63
CA THR A 653 45.97 16.38 5.77
C THR A 653 45.21 16.35 7.10
N LYS A 654 45.76 15.65 8.10
CA LYS A 654 45.27 15.66 9.49
C LYS A 654 46.47 15.76 10.41
N ASP A 655 46.41 16.65 11.39
CA ASP A 655 47.53 16.97 12.30
C ASP A 655 48.86 17.26 11.56
N GLY A 656 48.76 17.93 10.40
CA GLY A 656 49.92 18.30 9.57
C GLY A 656 50.56 17.17 8.75
N LYS A 657 49.97 15.97 8.74
CA LYS A 657 50.42 14.82 7.92
C LYS A 657 49.40 14.48 6.84
N SER A 658 49.85 13.98 5.70
CA SER A 658 48.96 13.45 4.65
C SER A 658 48.16 12.26 5.21
N ALA A 659 46.84 12.35 5.10
CA ALA A 659 45.87 11.43 5.69
C ALA A 659 45.06 10.69 4.63
N ALA A 660 44.75 11.34 3.50
CA ALA A 660 44.11 10.70 2.35
C ALA A 660 44.42 11.44 1.05
N GLU A 661 44.44 10.70 -0.05
CA GLU A 661 44.48 11.27 -1.40
C GLU A 661 43.21 10.90 -2.15
N TRP A 662 42.71 11.81 -2.97
CA TRP A 662 41.54 11.59 -3.82
C TRP A 662 41.78 12.14 -5.22
N THR A 663 41.17 11.49 -6.22
CA THR A 663 41.15 11.96 -7.60
C THR A 663 39.72 12.11 -8.08
N VAL A 664 39.38 13.31 -8.51
CA VAL A 664 38.12 13.63 -9.21
C VAL A 664 38.45 13.84 -10.69
N ASP A 665 38.09 12.88 -11.54
CA ASP A 665 38.23 12.99 -12.98
C ASP A 665 36.92 13.51 -13.57
N LEU A 666 36.91 14.76 -14.04
CA LEU A 666 35.82 15.37 -14.79
C LEU A 666 36.28 15.74 -16.20
N LYS A 667 37.16 14.93 -16.78
CA LYS A 667 37.73 15.10 -18.11
C LYS A 667 37.40 13.92 -19.01
N ASN A 668 37.37 12.72 -18.45
CA ASN A 668 37.21 11.48 -19.19
C ASN A 668 35.85 10.80 -18.91
N GLY A 669 35.29 10.14 -19.93
CA GLY A 669 34.04 9.37 -19.81
C GLY A 669 32.86 10.20 -19.29
N SER A 670 32.10 9.61 -18.37
CA SER A 670 31.05 10.29 -17.60
C SER A 670 31.58 10.92 -16.30
N GLY A 671 32.90 10.99 -16.11
CA GLY A 671 33.53 11.42 -14.87
C GLY A 671 33.61 10.31 -13.83
N SER A 672 34.56 10.42 -12.90
CA SER A 672 34.76 9.45 -11.82
C SER A 672 35.41 10.07 -10.58
N LEU A 673 35.16 9.47 -9.43
CA LEU A 673 35.87 9.73 -8.18
C LEU A 673 36.57 8.45 -7.73
N ARG A 674 37.81 8.56 -7.27
CA ARG A 674 38.54 7.46 -6.66
C ARG A 674 39.43 7.93 -5.51
N ARG A 675 39.67 7.04 -4.55
CA ARG A 675 40.71 7.22 -3.54
C ARG A 675 42.08 6.88 -4.13
N GLY A 676 43.09 7.69 -3.82
CA GLY A 676 44.46 7.57 -4.30
C GLY A 676 44.84 8.59 -5.38
N ALA A 677 46.15 8.64 -5.64
CA ALA A 677 46.75 9.51 -6.64
C ALA A 677 46.17 9.29 -8.05
N PRO A 678 46.18 10.33 -8.90
CA PRO A 678 45.73 10.19 -10.27
C PRO A 678 46.68 9.25 -11.05
N SER A 679 46.11 8.32 -11.82
CA SER A 679 46.80 7.43 -12.76
C SER A 679 47.52 8.16 -13.91
N GLY A 680 47.44 9.49 -13.98
CA GLY A 680 48.10 10.37 -14.95
C GLY A 680 48.30 11.77 -14.35
N LYS A 681 48.67 12.77 -15.15
CA LYS A 681 48.89 14.14 -14.65
C LYS A 681 47.56 14.81 -14.28
N ALA A 682 47.38 15.18 -13.01
CA ALA A 682 46.28 16.06 -12.61
C ALA A 682 46.45 17.47 -13.21
N ASP A 683 45.34 18.05 -13.63
CA ASP A 683 45.31 19.44 -14.11
C ASP A 683 45.44 20.42 -12.92
N VAL A 684 44.92 20.03 -11.75
CA VAL A 684 44.98 20.78 -10.49
C VAL A 684 45.19 19.83 -9.32
N THR A 685 46.06 20.20 -8.37
CA THR A 685 46.23 19.49 -7.10
C THR A 685 45.92 20.45 -5.95
N LEU A 686 45.04 20.03 -5.04
CA LEU A 686 44.62 20.78 -3.85
C LEU A 686 45.10 20.08 -2.59
N THR A 687 45.81 20.79 -1.72
CA THR A 687 46.20 20.29 -0.40
C THR A 687 45.49 21.11 0.68
N VAL A 688 44.76 20.44 1.57
CA VAL A 688 43.93 21.08 2.61
C VAL A 688 43.81 20.16 3.83
N SER A 689 43.56 20.70 5.02
CA SER A 689 43.27 19.88 6.20
C SER A 689 41.87 19.26 6.12
N ASP A 690 41.65 18.15 6.82
CA ASP A 690 40.37 17.48 6.94
C ASP A 690 39.27 18.46 7.42
N GLU A 691 39.60 19.26 8.44
CA GLU A 691 38.69 20.23 9.04
C GLU A 691 38.45 21.45 8.14
N ASP A 692 39.51 22.07 7.58
CA ASP A 692 39.36 23.25 6.72
C ASP A 692 38.62 22.90 5.42
N PHE A 693 38.74 21.67 4.90
CA PHE A 693 38.02 21.25 3.70
C PHE A 693 36.51 21.21 3.94
N VAL A 694 36.09 20.67 5.08
CA VAL A 694 34.67 20.66 5.48
C VAL A 694 34.14 22.07 5.65
N GLU A 695 34.91 22.97 6.29
CA GLU A 695 34.50 24.38 6.43
C GLU A 695 34.37 25.09 5.07
N VAL A 696 35.24 24.78 4.11
CA VAL A 696 35.16 25.31 2.74
C VAL A 696 33.89 24.85 2.04
N VAL A 697 33.54 23.58 2.16
CA VAL A 697 32.35 22.99 1.51
C VAL A 697 31.05 23.53 2.11
N GLN A 698 31.00 23.70 3.42
CA GLN A 698 29.85 24.28 4.14
C GLN A 698 29.73 25.80 3.98
N GLY A 699 30.68 26.45 3.28
CA GLY A 699 30.70 27.90 3.10
C GLY A 699 31.08 28.69 4.35
N ARG A 700 31.52 28.02 5.42
CA ARG A 700 32.00 28.65 6.67
C ARG A 700 33.40 29.24 6.50
N LEU A 701 34.21 28.66 5.61
CA LEU A 701 35.52 29.19 5.21
C LEU A 701 35.51 29.56 3.72
N ASN A 702 35.77 30.83 3.40
CA ASN A 702 35.84 31.26 2.00
C ASN A 702 37.09 30.66 1.31
N PRO A 703 36.97 29.98 0.15
CA PRO A 703 38.10 29.34 -0.54
C PRO A 703 39.26 30.28 -0.89
N GLN A 704 38.97 31.53 -1.28
CA GLN A 704 40.02 32.51 -1.60
C GLN A 704 40.79 32.93 -0.35
N LYS A 705 40.09 33.12 0.78
CA LYS A 705 40.74 33.39 2.07
C LYS A 705 41.55 32.19 2.55
N ALA A 706 41.06 30.97 2.38
CA ALA A 706 41.80 29.75 2.70
C ALA A 706 43.09 29.65 1.88
N PHE A 707 43.05 30.06 0.60
CA PHE A 707 44.23 30.09 -0.26
C PHE A 707 45.27 31.12 0.19
N PHE A 708 44.87 32.38 0.40
CA PHE A 708 45.80 33.44 0.82
C PHE A 708 46.38 33.25 2.23
N SER A 709 45.65 32.56 3.12
CA SER A 709 46.14 32.20 4.46
C SER A 709 47.02 30.94 4.47
N GLY A 710 47.17 30.25 3.34
CA GLY A 710 47.98 29.04 3.22
C GLY A 710 47.31 27.75 3.71
N LYS A 711 46.04 27.83 4.14
CA LYS A 711 45.20 26.68 4.58
C LYS A 711 44.77 25.78 3.42
N LEU A 712 44.55 26.37 2.24
CA LEU A 712 44.29 25.66 1.00
C LEU A 712 45.45 25.94 0.03
N LYS A 713 46.21 24.92 -0.34
CA LYS A 713 47.28 25.06 -1.32
C LYS A 713 46.81 24.51 -2.65
N VAL A 714 47.02 25.25 -3.73
CA VAL A 714 46.64 24.84 -5.09
C VAL A 714 47.89 24.83 -5.96
N ARG A 715 48.12 23.72 -6.65
CA ARG A 715 49.19 23.54 -7.65
C ARG A 715 48.59 23.14 -8.99
N GLY A 716 49.26 23.49 -10.09
CA GLY A 716 48.75 23.25 -11.45
C GLY A 716 47.98 24.45 -12.01
N ASN A 717 46.93 24.21 -12.79
CA ASN A 717 46.17 25.27 -13.45
C ASN A 717 45.17 25.93 -12.49
N ILE A 718 45.59 27.01 -11.84
CA ILE A 718 44.81 27.74 -10.84
C ILE A 718 43.45 28.21 -11.39
N MET A 719 43.34 28.57 -12.68
CA MET A 719 42.06 28.99 -13.27
C MET A 719 41.04 27.85 -13.29
N LEU A 720 41.47 26.60 -13.45
CA LEU A 720 40.58 25.44 -13.38
C LEU A 720 40.09 25.16 -11.96
N SER A 721 40.83 25.59 -10.92
CA SER A 721 40.37 25.46 -9.52
C SER A 721 39.12 26.30 -9.22
N GLN A 722 38.87 27.39 -9.97
CA GLN A 722 37.65 28.20 -9.81
C GLN A 722 36.39 27.44 -10.24
N LYS A 723 36.53 26.43 -11.11
CA LYS A 723 35.41 25.57 -11.52
C LYS A 723 34.98 24.57 -10.44
N LEU A 724 35.73 24.45 -9.35
CA LEU A 724 35.34 23.62 -8.20
C LEU A 724 34.04 24.10 -7.57
N GLU A 725 33.69 25.39 -7.68
CA GLU A 725 32.36 25.85 -7.27
C GLU A 725 31.25 25.06 -7.97
N VAL A 726 31.39 24.70 -9.24
CA VAL A 726 30.38 23.90 -9.95
C VAL A 726 30.15 22.55 -9.27
N ILE A 727 31.19 22.00 -8.63
CA ILE A 727 31.17 20.73 -7.91
C ILE A 727 30.68 20.92 -6.46
N LEU A 728 30.99 22.06 -5.83
CA LEU A 728 30.79 22.30 -4.39
C LEU A 728 29.57 23.18 -4.02
N LYS A 729 28.99 23.96 -4.95
CA LYS A 729 28.01 25.03 -4.63
C LYS A 729 26.70 24.59 -3.96
N ASP A 730 26.28 23.34 -4.13
CA ASP A 730 25.02 22.83 -3.57
C ASP A 730 25.19 22.21 -2.17
N ASN A 731 26.43 22.15 -1.65
CA ASN A 731 26.75 21.52 -0.36
C ASN A 731 26.64 22.45 0.85
N ALA A 732 26.18 23.70 0.67
CA ALA A 732 25.96 24.66 1.75
C ALA A 732 24.74 24.36 2.65
N LYS A 733 24.13 23.17 2.51
CA LYS A 733 23.03 22.66 3.36
C LYS A 733 23.34 21.27 3.95
N LEU A 734 24.62 20.98 4.18
CA LEU A 734 25.07 19.88 5.05
C LEU A 734 24.98 20.27 6.52
#